data_AF-A0A4V3FKD7-F1
#
_entry.id   AF-A0A4V3FKD7-F1
#
_cell.length_a   1.000
_cell.length_b   1.000
_cell.length_c   1.000
_cell.angle_alpha   90.00
_cell.angle_beta   90.00
_cell.angle_gamma   90.00
#
_symmetry.space_group_name_H-M   'P 1'
#
loop_
_entity.id
_entity.type
_entity.pdbx_description
1 polymer ?
#
loop_
_entity_poly.entity_id
_entity_poly.type
_entity_poly.pdbx_seq_one_letter_code
_entity_poly.pdbx_strand_id
1 'polypeptide(L)'
;MPLRDRWNELIPDAATLADDLAGRYTASDRRAYRDQYLEAVLAALDSLEQLSTDPVAVRLAVWFHRAVHEPSGRPAEDAEASAELAEENLPAYGVSSTRVAEVARLVRLTGASSPEAEDANAQVLLDAVNATYAGANYATHASELRRDAGDAGDAGDAGDRSTAIRQRLATVQGLLEGPIYRTQLGRERFDEAARANLTRELAVLDGTLPAPWRGWQRAALIAAAVFSPVLAAMAAYGAAHYSWRSPSSSDSVWFPSVLCVLESCAVPLFIRFAPRVGRMARVVSGAVVVAGLAGVIITWVLAPAKTPSTGVGDRVPLLMISAVLLLVAGIAGLASCWPVARHPRPEFNRGQLLSVATTVAVIVGAVVFVGEPIHRAYLLGANEHLTGSDAPVGIPARSELTGGMAWVSRPISYSADAVRRAVSTEHGIAIASETGTVVMLDPATGEPRWRYSRSDSDGTPELAATADGQLLIANFDDVGYLVLDAATGKRKETWPLGTRDHDLLSADPLLTGEQVGKGSDKLRGVDLDGNDRWTFEPGRCTTIGAVATADTALALLDRQCGERRNETTALDLKSGKKLWSGPSPWFGEQPMAVGGLIVWTERDGRAESEMRGTLVGVEPRTGTVKWRWQVPSNWACGTSVTVAGDKLVLLDCPVAAKDTQTVVTVLKAETGGVVWQRTAPVKAGQRVAVTTDARVAMVPDLEAKDHCLLDVIDEAGYRQVALPAEVICRGGVQAVGNQLLAATHKAVLALR
;
A
#
# COMPACT_ATOMS: atom_id res chain seq x y z
N MET A 1 -74.27 24.44 10.34
CA MET A 1 -75.52 23.87 9.77
C MET A 1 -75.38 22.37 9.95
N PRO A 2 -76.30 21.66 10.62
CA PRO A 2 -76.15 20.22 10.82
C PRO A 2 -76.00 19.52 9.46
N LEU A 3 -75.13 18.50 9.39
CA LEU A 3 -74.84 17.72 8.18
C LEU A 3 -76.10 17.29 7.41
N ARG A 4 -77.20 17.02 8.12
CA ARG A 4 -78.53 16.71 7.56
C ARG A 4 -79.12 17.81 6.68
N ASP A 5 -78.97 19.08 7.06
CA ASP A 5 -79.54 20.19 6.29
C ASP A 5 -78.82 20.35 4.94
N ARG A 6 -77.49 20.13 4.93
CA ARG A 6 -76.67 20.17 3.71
C ARG A 6 -76.99 19.02 2.74
N TRP A 7 -77.50 17.89 3.26
CA TRP A 7 -77.93 16.76 2.44
C TRP A 7 -79.34 16.96 1.85
N ASN A 8 -80.26 17.50 2.64
CA ASN A 8 -81.66 17.70 2.21
C ASN A 8 -81.79 18.65 1.02
N GLU A 9 -80.86 19.60 0.86
CA GLU A 9 -80.75 20.47 -0.32
C GLU A 9 -80.26 19.73 -1.57
N LEU A 10 -79.59 18.60 -1.41
CA LEU A 10 -78.92 17.86 -2.49
C LEU A 10 -79.80 16.74 -3.08
N ILE A 11 -80.42 15.93 -2.21
CA ILE A 11 -81.41 14.92 -2.59
C ILE A 11 -82.60 15.04 -1.62
N PRO A 12 -83.71 15.69 -2.04
CA PRO A 12 -84.92 15.76 -1.23
C PRO A 12 -85.45 14.35 -0.89
N ASP A 13 -86.04 14.20 0.29
CA ASP A 13 -86.67 12.95 0.78
C ASP A 13 -85.72 11.74 0.97
N ALA A 14 -84.40 11.93 0.93
CA ALA A 14 -83.38 10.89 1.15
C ALA A 14 -82.73 10.92 2.55
N ALA A 15 -83.50 11.20 3.61
CA ALA A 15 -82.98 11.37 4.97
C ALA A 15 -82.29 10.11 5.53
N THR A 16 -82.73 8.91 5.13
CA THR A 16 -82.16 7.63 5.56
C THR A 16 -80.72 7.43 5.05
N LEU A 17 -80.42 7.85 3.83
CA LEU A 17 -79.07 7.79 3.26
C LEU A 17 -78.14 8.82 3.91
N ALA A 18 -78.67 10.02 4.20
CA ALA A 18 -77.94 11.05 4.96
C ALA A 18 -77.49 10.53 6.32
N ASP A 19 -78.39 9.83 7.03
CA ASP A 19 -78.14 9.27 8.35
C ASP A 19 -77.14 8.11 8.31
N ASP A 20 -77.22 7.23 7.30
CA ASP A 20 -76.23 6.16 7.10
C ASP A 20 -74.82 6.74 6.84
N LEU A 21 -74.71 7.70 5.91
CA LEU A 21 -73.44 8.33 5.59
C LEU A 21 -72.87 9.09 6.79
N ALA A 22 -73.68 9.90 7.49
CA ALA A 22 -73.24 10.58 8.72
C ALA A 22 -72.85 9.59 9.83
N GLY A 23 -73.56 8.46 9.94
CA GLY A 23 -73.23 7.35 10.85
C GLY A 23 -71.85 6.77 10.59
N ARG A 24 -71.47 6.61 9.32
CA ARG A 24 -70.14 6.08 8.94
C ARG A 24 -68.99 7.00 9.37
N TYR A 25 -69.15 8.32 9.28
CA TYR A 25 -68.12 9.27 9.76
C TYR A 25 -68.08 9.43 11.28
N THR A 26 -69.11 8.99 12.01
CA THR A 26 -69.17 9.04 13.47
C THR A 26 -68.86 7.68 14.12
N ALA A 27 -68.48 6.67 13.33
CA ALA A 27 -68.06 5.36 13.81
C ALA A 27 -66.88 5.46 14.80
N SER A 28 -66.95 4.68 15.88
CA SER A 28 -66.05 4.80 17.04
C SER A 28 -64.60 4.40 16.78
N ASP A 29 -64.34 3.70 15.68
CA ASP A 29 -63.04 3.23 15.22
C ASP A 29 -62.27 4.27 14.37
N ARG A 30 -62.92 5.35 13.94
CA ARG A 30 -62.29 6.42 13.14
C ARG A 30 -61.65 7.48 14.03
N ARG A 31 -60.44 7.95 13.68
CA ARG A 31 -59.81 9.11 14.34
C ARG A 31 -59.58 10.27 13.39
N ALA A 32 -58.91 10.09 12.26
CA ALA A 32 -58.60 11.19 11.34
C ALA A 32 -59.77 11.59 10.44
N TYR A 33 -60.50 10.62 9.89
CA TYR A 33 -61.58 10.83 8.91
C TYR A 33 -62.97 10.75 9.56
N ARG A 34 -63.23 11.68 10.50
CA ARG A 34 -64.50 11.80 11.23
C ARG A 34 -65.44 12.87 10.66
N ASP A 35 -66.61 13.06 11.27
CA ASP A 35 -67.59 14.11 10.95
C ASP A 35 -66.95 15.50 10.71
N GLN A 36 -66.02 15.92 11.55
CA GLN A 36 -65.30 17.19 11.40
C GLN A 36 -64.48 17.29 10.11
N TYR A 37 -63.95 16.16 9.61
CA TYR A 37 -63.26 16.12 8.32
C TYR A 37 -64.25 16.35 7.18
N LEU A 38 -65.39 15.65 7.19
CA LEU A 38 -66.43 15.82 6.17
C LEU A 38 -66.98 17.25 6.16
N GLU A 39 -67.25 17.83 7.34
CA GLU A 39 -67.68 19.23 7.46
C GLU A 39 -66.65 20.21 6.87
N ALA A 40 -65.36 19.98 7.14
CA ALA A 40 -64.29 20.83 6.61
C ALA A 40 -64.17 20.73 5.08
N VAL A 41 -64.29 19.53 4.51
CA VAL A 41 -64.25 19.33 3.05
C VAL A 41 -65.48 19.96 2.38
N LEU A 42 -66.68 19.76 2.94
CA LEU A 42 -67.91 20.38 2.42
C LEU A 42 -67.86 21.92 2.51
N ALA A 43 -67.33 22.47 3.60
CA ALA A 43 -67.15 23.92 3.75
C ALA A 43 -66.14 24.49 2.75
N ALA A 44 -65.07 23.76 2.44
CA ALA A 44 -64.14 24.14 1.38
C ALA A 44 -64.79 24.07 -0.01
N LEU A 45 -65.58 23.01 -0.26
CA LEU A 45 -66.31 22.82 -1.51
C LEU A 45 -67.25 24.00 -1.80
N ASP A 46 -67.99 24.51 -0.81
CA ASP A 46 -68.90 25.65 -1.00
C ASP A 46 -68.21 26.87 -1.64
N SER A 47 -66.90 27.01 -1.44
CA SER A 47 -66.11 28.10 -2.03
C SER A 47 -65.52 27.83 -3.42
N LEU A 48 -65.52 26.57 -3.84
CA LEU A 48 -64.91 26.10 -5.10
C LEU A 48 -65.95 25.56 -6.10
N GLU A 49 -67.15 25.22 -5.65
CA GLU A 49 -68.20 24.55 -6.43
C GLU A 49 -68.57 25.30 -7.72
N GLN A 50 -68.46 26.63 -7.75
CA GLN A 50 -68.68 27.45 -8.95
C GLN A 50 -67.71 27.14 -10.12
N LEU A 51 -66.61 26.42 -9.86
CA LEU A 51 -65.63 26.00 -10.86
C LEU A 51 -65.95 24.61 -11.44
N SER A 52 -66.96 23.91 -10.91
CA SER A 52 -67.37 22.58 -11.37
C SER A 52 -68.43 22.65 -12.47
N THR A 53 -68.46 21.65 -13.34
CA THR A 53 -69.45 21.53 -14.43
C THR A 53 -70.71 20.79 -13.97
N ASP A 54 -70.59 19.89 -12.98
CA ASP A 54 -71.72 19.31 -12.24
C ASP A 54 -71.49 19.43 -10.72
N PRO A 55 -71.87 20.59 -10.12
CA PRO A 55 -71.84 20.83 -8.67
C PRO A 55 -72.45 19.71 -7.82
N VAL A 56 -73.58 19.15 -8.29
CA VAL A 56 -74.34 18.12 -7.59
C VAL A 56 -73.53 16.83 -7.53
N ALA A 57 -72.89 16.44 -8.65
CA ALA A 57 -72.02 15.26 -8.69
C ALA A 57 -70.79 15.42 -7.77
N VAL A 58 -70.14 16.59 -7.76
CA VAL A 58 -68.98 16.83 -6.89
C VAL A 58 -69.37 16.82 -5.41
N ARG A 59 -70.51 17.42 -5.06
CA ARG A 59 -71.03 17.43 -3.69
C ARG A 59 -71.38 16.02 -3.21
N LEU A 60 -72.02 15.21 -4.05
CA LEU A 60 -72.24 13.79 -3.76
C LEU A 60 -70.92 13.03 -3.60
N ALA A 61 -69.94 13.28 -4.48
CA ALA A 61 -68.62 12.65 -4.37
C ALA A 61 -67.89 12.99 -3.05
N VAL A 62 -68.06 14.21 -2.51
CA VAL A 62 -67.53 14.56 -1.18
C VAL A 62 -68.17 13.72 -0.07
N TRP A 63 -69.49 13.53 -0.10
CA TRP A 63 -70.18 12.70 0.89
C TRP A 63 -69.73 11.24 0.87
N PHE A 64 -69.53 10.69 -0.32
CA PHE A 64 -69.06 9.31 -0.48
C PHE A 64 -67.54 9.16 -0.31
N HIS A 65 -66.73 10.21 -0.47
CA HIS A 65 -65.27 10.14 -0.30
C HIS A 65 -64.86 9.78 1.14
N ARG A 66 -64.37 8.56 1.36
CA ARG A 66 -64.09 7.97 2.70
C ARG A 66 -65.34 7.57 3.47
N ALA A 67 -66.48 7.38 2.80
CA ALA A 67 -67.65 6.74 3.42
C ALA A 67 -67.32 5.31 3.87
N VAL A 68 -66.47 4.59 3.13
CA VAL A 68 -65.78 3.38 3.59
C VAL A 68 -64.32 3.75 3.88
N HIS A 69 -63.82 3.40 5.07
CA HIS A 69 -62.45 3.69 5.48
C HIS A 69 -61.95 2.65 6.48
N GLU A 70 -60.87 1.97 6.14
CA GLU A 70 -60.12 1.10 7.04
C GLU A 70 -58.85 1.84 7.51
N PRO A 71 -58.58 2.01 8.83
CA PRO A 71 -57.41 2.73 9.33
C PRO A 71 -56.06 2.21 8.79
N SER A 72 -55.99 0.92 8.47
CA SER A 72 -54.83 0.24 7.88
C SER A 72 -54.96 -0.06 6.38
N GLY A 73 -56.05 0.36 5.74
CA GLY A 73 -56.35 0.10 4.34
C GLY A 73 -55.52 0.95 3.38
N ARG A 74 -55.41 0.50 2.13
CA ARG A 74 -54.79 1.34 1.09
C ARG A 74 -55.78 2.41 0.63
N PRO A 75 -55.34 3.67 0.39
CA PRO A 75 -56.23 4.73 -0.08
C PRO A 75 -57.02 4.39 -1.35
N ALA A 76 -56.43 3.59 -2.26
CA ALA A 76 -57.10 3.13 -3.47
C ALA A 76 -58.24 2.12 -3.19
N GLU A 77 -58.07 1.24 -2.19
CA GLU A 77 -59.07 0.24 -1.81
C GLU A 77 -60.26 0.91 -1.10
N ASP A 78 -59.99 1.86 -0.19
CA ASP A 78 -61.02 2.69 0.44
C ASP A 78 -61.83 3.50 -0.58
N ALA A 79 -61.14 4.06 -1.58
CA ALA A 79 -61.79 4.83 -2.65
C ALA A 79 -62.66 3.96 -3.55
N GLU A 80 -62.23 2.74 -3.88
CA GLU A 80 -63.04 1.80 -4.66
C GLU A 80 -64.29 1.38 -3.90
N ALA A 81 -64.14 0.92 -2.64
CA ALA A 81 -65.28 0.51 -1.82
C ALA A 81 -66.27 1.65 -1.56
N SER A 82 -65.77 2.88 -1.42
CA SER A 82 -66.61 4.08 -1.31
C SER A 82 -67.35 4.42 -2.61
N ALA A 83 -66.76 4.13 -3.77
CA ALA A 83 -67.39 4.35 -5.07
C ALA A 83 -68.47 3.29 -5.37
N GLU A 84 -68.21 2.02 -5.07
CA GLU A 84 -69.20 0.94 -5.14
C GLU A 84 -70.42 1.26 -4.26
N LEU A 85 -70.18 1.77 -3.03
CA LEU A 85 -71.26 2.22 -2.14
C LEU A 85 -72.13 3.33 -2.76
N ALA A 86 -71.55 4.21 -3.57
CA ALA A 86 -72.29 5.25 -4.30
C ALA A 86 -73.11 4.66 -5.44
N GLU A 87 -72.55 3.70 -6.18
CA GLU A 87 -73.22 2.99 -7.29
C GLU A 87 -74.41 2.17 -6.80
N GLU A 88 -74.32 1.59 -5.61
CA GLU A 88 -75.40 0.82 -4.98
C GLU A 88 -76.53 1.70 -4.45
N ASN A 89 -76.21 2.80 -3.76
CA ASN A 89 -77.20 3.56 -3.00
C ASN A 89 -77.92 4.63 -3.82
N LEU A 90 -77.20 5.38 -4.66
CA LEU A 90 -77.76 6.55 -5.35
C LEU A 90 -78.93 6.25 -6.31
N PRO A 91 -78.98 5.11 -7.04
CA PRO A 91 -80.10 4.80 -7.92
C PRO A 91 -81.46 4.70 -7.20
N ALA A 92 -81.47 4.21 -5.95
CA ALA A 92 -82.68 4.04 -5.15
C ALA A 92 -83.36 5.37 -4.79
N TYR A 93 -82.62 6.48 -4.86
CA TYR A 93 -83.09 7.84 -4.56
C TYR A 93 -83.26 8.69 -5.82
N GLY A 94 -83.38 8.07 -7.01
CA GLY A 94 -83.73 8.75 -8.26
C GLY A 94 -82.59 9.51 -8.94
N VAL A 95 -81.34 9.29 -8.54
CA VAL A 95 -80.17 9.89 -9.22
C VAL A 95 -79.94 9.20 -10.56
N SER A 96 -79.74 9.97 -11.63
CA SER A 96 -79.54 9.42 -12.98
C SER A 96 -78.26 8.58 -13.07
N SER A 97 -78.29 7.51 -13.88
CA SER A 97 -77.13 6.62 -14.06
C SER A 97 -75.86 7.35 -14.51
N THR A 98 -75.99 8.39 -15.35
CA THR A 98 -74.88 9.25 -15.76
C THR A 98 -74.24 9.97 -14.57
N ARG A 99 -75.03 10.50 -13.64
CA ARG A 99 -74.52 11.18 -12.45
C ARG A 99 -73.94 10.20 -11.44
N VAL A 100 -74.56 9.03 -11.27
CA VAL A 100 -74.00 7.95 -10.42
C VAL A 100 -72.62 7.54 -10.92
N ALA A 101 -72.46 7.31 -12.23
CA ALA A 101 -71.17 6.99 -12.84
C ALA A 101 -70.13 8.10 -12.62
N GLU A 102 -70.53 9.38 -12.72
CA GLU A 102 -69.63 10.50 -12.46
C GLU A 102 -69.23 10.59 -10.98
N VAL A 103 -70.17 10.41 -10.05
CA VAL A 103 -69.86 10.37 -8.61
C VAL A 103 -68.87 9.26 -8.29
N ALA A 104 -69.11 8.05 -8.79
CA ALA A 104 -68.24 6.90 -8.55
C ALA A 104 -66.84 7.11 -9.14
N ARG A 105 -66.75 7.65 -10.36
CA ARG A 105 -65.48 8.04 -11.00
C ARG A 105 -64.71 9.05 -10.15
N LEU A 106 -65.39 10.10 -9.68
CA LEU A 106 -64.81 11.14 -8.84
C LEU A 106 -64.31 10.59 -7.50
N VAL A 107 -65.07 9.70 -6.86
CA VAL A 107 -64.66 9.05 -5.60
C VAL A 107 -63.41 8.18 -5.82
N ARG A 108 -63.36 7.36 -6.88
CA ARG A 108 -62.16 6.55 -7.22
C ARG A 108 -60.90 7.41 -7.40
N LEU A 109 -61.02 8.60 -8.00
CA LEU A 109 -59.89 9.52 -8.20
C LEU A 109 -59.25 10.00 -6.90
N THR A 110 -59.97 9.97 -5.78
CA THR A 110 -59.41 10.35 -4.48
C THR A 110 -58.42 9.33 -3.92
N GLY A 111 -58.41 8.10 -4.45
CA GLY A 111 -57.43 7.06 -4.15
C GLY A 111 -56.31 6.92 -5.18
N ALA A 112 -56.39 7.65 -6.31
CA ALA A 112 -55.47 7.53 -7.45
C ALA A 112 -54.56 8.77 -7.63
N SER A 113 -53.48 8.59 -8.40
CA SER A 113 -52.53 9.67 -8.66
C SER A 113 -52.91 10.47 -9.91
N SER A 114 -53.54 11.61 -9.65
CA SER A 114 -53.78 12.75 -10.55
C SER A 114 -54.89 12.59 -11.61
N PRO A 115 -55.82 13.56 -11.69
CA PRO A 115 -56.81 13.63 -12.77
C PRO A 115 -56.18 14.14 -14.06
N GLU A 116 -56.89 13.99 -15.18
CA GLU A 116 -56.55 14.65 -16.45
C GLU A 116 -56.57 16.19 -16.29
N ALA A 117 -55.71 16.88 -17.04
CA ALA A 117 -55.47 18.32 -16.87
C ALA A 117 -56.70 19.22 -17.13
N GLU A 118 -57.75 18.69 -17.78
CA GLU A 118 -58.97 19.44 -18.14
C GLU A 118 -60.21 19.01 -17.33
N ASP A 119 -60.06 18.15 -16.31
CA ASP A 119 -61.20 17.66 -15.52
C ASP A 119 -61.59 18.63 -14.39
N ALA A 120 -62.51 19.55 -14.68
CA ALA A 120 -62.97 20.57 -13.73
C ALA A 120 -63.59 19.97 -12.44
N ASN A 121 -64.43 18.95 -12.56
CA ASN A 121 -65.08 18.31 -11.40
C ASN A 121 -64.05 17.63 -10.49
N ALA A 122 -63.10 16.89 -11.06
CA ALA A 122 -62.06 16.23 -10.29
C ALA A 122 -61.09 17.22 -9.64
N GLN A 123 -60.74 18.31 -10.34
CA GLN A 123 -59.91 19.37 -9.78
C GLN A 123 -60.56 20.02 -8.56
N VAL A 124 -61.86 20.34 -8.64
CA VAL A 124 -62.62 20.92 -7.52
C VAL A 124 -62.71 19.94 -6.35
N LEU A 125 -63.04 18.67 -6.60
CA LEU A 125 -63.11 17.64 -5.54
C LEU A 125 -61.76 17.49 -4.81
N LEU A 126 -60.67 17.32 -5.57
CA LEU A 126 -59.36 17.10 -4.97
C LEU A 126 -58.84 18.33 -4.25
N ASP A 127 -59.15 19.54 -4.74
CA ASP A 127 -58.81 20.78 -4.05
C ASP A 127 -59.62 20.96 -2.76
N ALA A 128 -60.92 20.58 -2.76
CA ALA A 128 -61.75 20.59 -1.56
C ALA A 128 -61.23 19.59 -0.50
N VAL A 129 -60.82 18.39 -0.92
CA VAL A 129 -60.20 17.39 -0.04
C VAL A 129 -58.86 17.90 0.51
N ASN A 130 -58.00 18.43 -0.35
CA ASN A 130 -56.70 18.99 0.05
C ASN A 130 -56.84 20.28 0.87
N ALA A 131 -57.98 20.97 0.87
CA ALA A 131 -58.19 22.18 1.67
C ALA A 131 -58.07 21.91 3.18
N THR A 132 -58.24 20.65 3.59
CA THR A 132 -57.99 20.21 4.97
C THR A 132 -56.55 20.45 5.42
N TYR A 133 -55.58 20.46 4.50
CA TYR A 133 -54.19 20.83 4.78
C TYR A 133 -54.04 22.29 5.20
N ALA A 134 -54.92 23.19 4.74
CA ALA A 134 -54.93 24.60 5.13
C ALA A 134 -55.73 24.86 6.44
N GLY A 135 -56.39 23.86 6.99
CA GLY A 135 -57.24 24.01 8.16
C GLY A 135 -56.47 24.41 9.43
N ALA A 136 -57.10 25.22 10.29
CA ALA A 136 -56.53 25.61 11.58
C ALA A 136 -56.26 24.41 12.50
N ASN A 137 -57.05 23.34 12.38
CA ASN A 137 -56.94 22.11 13.16
C ASN A 137 -56.01 21.06 12.53
N TYR A 138 -55.25 21.41 11.49
CA TYR A 138 -54.41 20.45 10.76
C TYR A 138 -53.39 19.74 11.67
N ALA A 139 -52.83 20.41 12.66
CA ALA A 139 -51.88 19.77 13.59
C ALA A 139 -52.52 18.61 14.37
N THR A 140 -53.79 18.75 14.77
CA THR A 140 -54.57 17.69 15.40
C THR A 140 -54.84 16.57 14.41
N HIS A 141 -55.30 16.89 13.20
CA HIS A 141 -55.56 15.91 12.15
C HIS A 141 -54.29 15.11 11.77
N ALA A 142 -53.13 15.77 11.61
CA ALA A 142 -51.84 15.12 11.38
C ALA A 142 -51.38 14.24 12.55
N SER A 143 -51.78 14.56 13.79
CA SER A 143 -51.55 13.69 14.95
C SER A 143 -52.45 12.45 14.94
N GLU A 144 -53.66 12.56 14.40
CA GLU A 144 -54.63 11.48 14.30
C GLU A 144 -54.27 10.55 13.16
N LEU A 145 -53.89 11.07 11.98
CA LEU A 145 -53.37 10.28 10.86
C LEU A 145 -52.19 9.39 11.27
N ARG A 146 -51.28 9.90 12.10
CA ARG A 146 -50.13 9.13 12.62
C ARG A 146 -50.53 8.07 13.65
N ARG A 147 -51.64 8.26 14.37
CA ARG A 147 -52.18 7.27 15.30
C ARG A 147 -52.92 6.18 14.53
N ASP A 148 -53.73 6.54 13.55
CA ASP A 148 -54.44 5.61 12.67
C ASP A 148 -53.45 4.70 11.92
N ALA A 149 -52.38 5.25 11.37
CA ALA A 149 -51.35 4.47 10.70
C ALA A 149 -50.44 3.66 11.65
N GLY A 150 -50.39 4.01 12.94
CA GLY A 150 -49.49 3.38 13.92
C GLY A 150 -50.14 2.27 14.75
N ASP A 151 -51.46 2.27 14.89
CA ASP A 151 -52.25 1.26 15.61
C ASP A 151 -52.69 0.07 14.71
N ALA A 152 -52.32 0.10 13.43
CA ALA A 152 -52.64 -0.89 12.39
C ALA A 152 -51.92 -2.26 12.55
N GLY A 153 -50.94 -2.35 13.43
CA GLY A 153 -50.23 -3.58 13.76
C GLY A 153 -50.71 -4.17 15.07
N ASP A 154 -50.95 -5.48 15.10
CA ASP A 154 -51.23 -6.22 16.33
C ASP A 154 -50.15 -5.89 17.37
N ALA A 155 -50.58 -5.60 18.61
CA ALA A 155 -49.81 -4.85 19.59
C ALA A 155 -48.38 -5.41 19.81
N GLY A 156 -47.34 -4.69 19.36
CA GLY A 156 -45.99 -4.89 19.90
C GLY A 156 -44.76 -4.53 19.08
N ASP A 157 -44.83 -4.33 17.75
CA ASP A 157 -43.60 -4.17 16.96
C ASP A 157 -43.25 -2.70 16.63
N ALA A 158 -42.08 -2.25 17.09
CA ALA A 158 -41.57 -0.90 16.83
C ALA A 158 -41.25 -0.66 15.33
N GLY A 159 -41.12 -1.74 14.55
CA GLY A 159 -40.89 -1.69 13.10
C GLY A 159 -42.03 -1.02 12.33
N ASP A 160 -43.28 -1.25 12.74
CA ASP A 160 -44.46 -0.83 11.98
C ASP A 160 -44.68 0.69 12.04
N ARG A 161 -44.55 1.27 13.24
CA ARG A 161 -44.63 2.71 13.46
C ARG A 161 -43.55 3.50 12.71
N SER A 162 -42.33 2.96 12.59
CA SER A 162 -41.24 3.61 11.85
C SER A 162 -41.49 3.64 10.34
N THR A 163 -42.21 2.64 9.83
CA THR A 163 -42.60 2.53 8.42
C THR A 163 -43.71 3.51 8.10
N ALA A 164 -44.73 3.60 8.95
CA ALA A 164 -45.81 4.60 8.85
C ALA A 164 -45.26 6.04 8.86
N ILE A 165 -44.32 6.36 9.75
CA ILE A 165 -43.69 7.69 9.80
C ILE A 165 -42.90 7.99 8.51
N ARG A 166 -42.14 7.00 7.99
CA ARG A 166 -41.40 7.15 6.72
C ARG A 166 -42.32 7.36 5.51
N GLN A 167 -43.42 6.61 5.44
CA GLN A 167 -44.41 6.77 4.38
C GLN A 167 -45.06 8.16 4.45
N ARG A 168 -45.45 8.60 5.64
CA ARG A 168 -46.01 9.95 5.83
C ARG A 168 -45.01 11.04 5.47
N LEU A 169 -43.73 10.88 5.85
CA LEU A 169 -42.66 11.79 5.46
C LEU A 169 -42.58 11.92 3.93
N ALA A 170 -42.56 10.81 3.21
CA ALA A 170 -42.52 10.80 1.75
C ALA A 170 -43.77 11.47 1.14
N THR A 171 -44.96 11.25 1.69
CA THR A 171 -46.19 11.93 1.25
C THR A 171 -46.11 13.44 1.45
N VAL A 172 -45.68 13.90 2.63
CA VAL A 172 -45.56 15.34 2.94
C VAL A 172 -44.50 16.00 2.05
N GLN A 173 -43.37 15.33 1.81
CA GLN A 173 -42.33 15.80 0.89
C GLN A 173 -42.88 15.93 -0.54
N GLY A 174 -43.56 14.91 -1.05
CA GLY A 174 -44.18 14.96 -2.39
C GLY A 174 -45.22 16.07 -2.54
N LEU A 175 -46.02 16.34 -1.49
CA LEU A 175 -46.98 17.45 -1.48
C LEU A 175 -46.29 18.82 -1.50
N LEU A 176 -45.15 18.96 -0.80
CA LEU A 176 -44.39 20.22 -0.75
C LEU A 176 -43.61 20.48 -2.05
N GLU A 177 -43.15 19.43 -2.73
CA GLU A 177 -42.41 19.52 -4.01
C GLU A 177 -43.32 19.88 -5.20
N GLY A 178 -44.59 19.49 -5.17
CA GLY A 178 -45.56 19.71 -6.26
C GLY A 178 -46.63 20.79 -5.99
N PRO A 179 -47.57 20.98 -6.93
CA PRO A 179 -48.78 21.78 -6.70
C PRO A 179 -49.75 21.02 -5.78
N ILE A 180 -50.10 21.61 -4.62
CA ILE A 180 -51.07 21.03 -3.67
C ILE A 180 -52.50 21.19 -4.20
N TYR A 181 -52.77 22.32 -4.85
CA TYR A 181 -54.08 22.69 -5.41
C TYR A 181 -54.00 22.88 -6.93
N ARG A 182 -55.00 22.37 -7.64
CA ARG A 182 -55.08 22.32 -9.12
C ARG A 182 -55.77 23.55 -9.70
N THR A 183 -56.81 24.04 -9.05
CA THR A 183 -57.51 25.26 -9.45
C THR A 183 -56.74 26.51 -9.02
N GLN A 184 -56.90 27.61 -9.76
CA GLN A 184 -56.31 28.89 -9.38
C GLN A 184 -56.88 29.40 -8.04
N LEU A 185 -58.19 29.31 -7.86
CA LEU A 185 -58.86 29.73 -6.63
C LEU A 185 -58.42 28.92 -5.40
N GLY A 186 -58.21 27.61 -5.57
CA GLY A 186 -57.67 26.75 -4.51
C GLY A 186 -56.27 27.16 -4.10
N ARG A 187 -55.39 27.48 -5.07
CA ARG A 187 -54.05 27.99 -4.78
C ARG A 187 -54.07 29.33 -4.03
N GLU A 188 -54.87 30.28 -4.50
CA GLU A 188 -54.96 31.62 -3.89
C GLU A 188 -55.50 31.58 -2.45
N ARG A 189 -56.44 30.66 -2.16
CA ARG A 189 -57.09 30.58 -0.85
C ARG A 189 -56.34 29.71 0.17
N PHE A 190 -55.74 28.61 -0.27
CA PHE A 190 -55.32 27.56 0.65
C PHE A 190 -53.81 27.27 0.64
N ASP A 191 -53.07 27.61 -0.43
CA ASP A 191 -51.70 27.13 -0.63
C ASP A 191 -50.73 27.61 0.46
N GLU A 192 -50.78 28.90 0.82
CA GLU A 192 -49.89 29.47 1.85
C GLU A 192 -50.09 28.78 3.21
N ALA A 193 -51.35 28.66 3.65
CA ALA A 193 -51.69 28.01 4.91
C ALA A 193 -51.36 26.52 4.90
N ALA A 194 -51.65 25.81 3.79
CA ALA A 194 -51.34 24.40 3.63
C ALA A 194 -49.83 24.12 3.67
N ARG A 195 -49.03 24.90 2.95
CA ARG A 195 -47.56 24.77 2.97
C ARG A 195 -46.99 25.06 4.35
N ALA A 196 -47.49 26.08 5.06
CA ALA A 196 -47.06 26.37 6.43
C ALA A 196 -47.40 25.24 7.42
N ASN A 197 -48.56 24.61 7.24
CA ASN A 197 -49.01 23.46 8.02
C ASN A 197 -48.18 22.19 7.72
N LEU A 198 -48.00 21.85 6.44
CA LEU A 198 -47.20 20.71 5.97
C LEU A 198 -45.72 20.84 6.35
N THR A 199 -45.15 22.04 6.26
CA THR A 199 -43.76 22.30 6.68
C THR A 199 -43.57 22.08 8.18
N ARG A 200 -44.55 22.48 9.01
CA ARG A 200 -44.55 22.18 10.44
C ARG A 200 -44.65 20.68 10.72
N GLU A 201 -45.48 19.96 9.97
CA GLU A 201 -45.55 18.50 10.08
C GLU A 201 -44.22 17.85 9.68
N LEU A 202 -43.61 18.29 8.57
CA LEU A 202 -42.32 17.81 8.08
C LEU A 202 -41.23 17.93 9.16
N ALA A 203 -41.12 19.10 9.81
CA ALA A 203 -40.16 19.31 10.89
C ALA A 203 -40.37 18.35 12.08
N VAL A 204 -41.64 18.04 12.41
CA VAL A 204 -41.95 17.06 13.45
C VAL A 204 -41.58 15.65 13.00
N LEU A 205 -41.87 15.26 11.75
CA LEU A 205 -41.54 13.94 11.20
C LEU A 205 -40.02 13.73 11.14
N ASP A 206 -39.27 14.72 10.64
CA ASP A 206 -37.81 14.70 10.61
C ASP A 206 -37.19 14.59 12.01
N GLY A 207 -37.76 15.30 13.00
CA GLY A 207 -37.33 15.19 14.39
C GLY A 207 -37.61 13.83 15.05
N THR A 208 -38.56 13.06 14.51
CA THR A 208 -38.93 11.73 15.04
C THR A 208 -38.08 10.58 14.49
N LEU A 209 -37.40 10.75 13.36
CA LEU A 209 -36.50 9.74 12.78
C LEU A 209 -35.04 9.98 13.22
N PRO A 210 -34.26 8.94 13.57
CA PRO A 210 -32.85 9.12 13.90
C PRO A 210 -32.07 9.59 12.66
N ALA A 211 -31.29 10.66 12.80
CA ALA A 211 -30.46 11.16 11.71
C ALA A 211 -29.57 10.04 11.11
N PRO A 212 -29.38 9.98 9.77
CA PRO A 212 -28.68 8.90 9.09
C PRO A 212 -27.22 8.74 9.51
N TRP A 213 -26.62 9.77 10.08
CA TRP A 213 -25.25 9.79 10.60
C TRP A 213 -25.15 9.53 12.10
N ARG A 214 -26.27 9.42 12.84
CA ARG A 214 -26.21 9.32 14.31
C ARG A 214 -25.60 7.99 14.77
N GLY A 215 -24.77 8.04 15.81
CA GLY A 215 -24.19 6.85 16.44
C GLY A 215 -22.94 6.28 15.75
N TRP A 216 -22.42 6.94 14.70
CA TRP A 216 -21.20 6.50 14.01
C TRP A 216 -20.00 6.33 14.95
N GLN A 217 -19.76 7.29 15.85
CA GLN A 217 -18.64 7.23 16.81
C GLN A 217 -18.68 5.97 17.67
N ARG A 218 -19.87 5.60 18.16
CA ARG A 218 -20.04 4.41 18.98
C ARG A 218 -19.89 3.13 18.15
N ALA A 219 -20.35 3.14 16.90
CA ALA A 219 -20.16 2.03 15.97
C ALA A 219 -18.66 1.82 15.65
N ALA A 220 -17.90 2.90 15.43
CA ALA A 220 -16.44 2.84 15.28
C ALA A 220 -15.77 2.21 16.51
N LEU A 221 -16.09 2.68 17.72
CA LEU A 221 -15.51 2.14 18.95
C LEU A 221 -15.85 0.66 19.17
N ILE A 222 -17.07 0.25 18.87
CA ILE A 222 -17.46 -1.17 18.93
C ILE A 222 -16.70 -1.98 17.87
N ALA A 223 -16.57 -1.47 16.65
CA ALA A 223 -15.80 -2.13 15.59
C ALA A 223 -14.34 -2.32 16.01
N ALA A 224 -13.69 -1.28 16.52
CA ALA A 224 -12.32 -1.37 17.03
C ALA A 224 -12.19 -2.41 18.15
N ALA A 225 -13.12 -2.43 19.11
CA ALA A 225 -13.13 -3.41 20.18
C ALA A 225 -13.28 -4.87 19.70
N VAL A 226 -13.99 -5.09 18.59
CA VAL A 226 -14.27 -6.44 18.06
C VAL A 226 -13.19 -6.93 17.09
N PHE A 227 -12.68 -6.05 16.22
CA PHE A 227 -11.76 -6.45 15.14
C PHE A 227 -10.28 -6.38 15.54
N SER A 228 -9.89 -5.52 16.49
CA SER A 228 -8.51 -5.51 16.99
C SER A 228 -8.05 -6.85 17.59
N PRO A 229 -8.85 -7.58 18.40
CA PRO A 229 -8.48 -8.91 18.89
C PRO A 229 -8.32 -9.97 17.80
N VAL A 230 -9.02 -9.85 16.67
CA VAL A 230 -8.84 -10.76 15.52
C VAL A 230 -7.44 -10.61 14.94
N LEU A 231 -7.00 -9.37 14.72
CA LEU A 231 -5.66 -9.09 14.22
C LEU A 231 -4.58 -9.42 15.27
N ALA A 232 -4.88 -9.24 16.56
CA ALA A 232 -4.00 -9.68 17.64
C ALA A 232 -3.77 -11.19 17.58
N ALA A 233 -4.84 -11.99 17.47
CA ALA A 233 -4.75 -13.45 17.37
C ALA A 233 -3.93 -13.90 16.14
N MET A 234 -4.06 -13.20 15.00
CA MET A 234 -3.22 -13.45 13.82
C MET A 234 -1.73 -13.16 14.10
N ALA A 235 -1.41 -12.05 14.79
CA ALA A 235 -0.04 -11.74 15.17
C ALA A 235 0.53 -12.77 16.16
N ALA A 236 -0.24 -13.19 17.16
CA ALA A 236 0.14 -14.24 18.11
C ALA A 236 0.33 -15.61 17.43
N TYR A 237 -0.51 -15.93 16.44
CA TYR A 237 -0.33 -17.11 15.60
C TYR A 237 0.99 -17.05 14.81
N GLY A 238 1.29 -15.91 14.17
CA GLY A 238 2.59 -15.71 13.52
C GLY A 238 3.74 -15.90 14.51
N ALA A 239 3.67 -15.26 15.68
CA ALA A 239 4.66 -15.35 16.74
C ALA A 239 4.95 -16.80 17.18
N ALA A 240 3.96 -17.69 17.13
CA ALA A 240 4.12 -19.11 17.43
C ALA A 240 5.07 -19.84 16.46
N HIS A 241 5.15 -19.39 15.20
CA HIS A 241 5.96 -20.01 14.14
C HIS A 241 7.35 -19.40 13.98
N TYR A 242 7.59 -18.21 14.53
CA TYR A 242 8.88 -17.52 14.47
C TYR A 242 9.72 -17.74 15.74
N SER A 243 11.04 -17.52 15.65
CA SER A 243 11.96 -17.69 16.79
C SER A 243 11.93 -16.50 17.75
N TRP A 244 12.20 -16.73 19.04
CA TRP A 244 12.37 -15.66 20.02
C TRP A 244 13.73 -14.97 19.89
N ARG A 245 14.75 -15.76 19.56
CA ARG A 245 16.14 -15.31 19.36
C ARG A 245 16.62 -15.57 17.94
N SER A 246 17.62 -14.82 17.50
CA SER A 246 18.39 -15.10 16.29
C SER A 246 19.88 -15.20 16.66
N PRO A 247 20.61 -16.28 16.33
CA PRO A 247 20.16 -17.48 15.63
C PRO A 247 19.06 -18.24 16.40
N SER A 248 18.23 -19.00 15.69
CA SER A 248 17.04 -19.63 16.27
C SER A 248 17.41 -20.58 17.43
N SER A 249 16.73 -20.44 18.57
CA SER A 249 16.76 -21.41 19.67
C SER A 249 15.49 -22.26 19.67
N SER A 250 15.57 -23.48 20.22
CA SER A 250 14.38 -24.31 20.49
C SER A 250 13.55 -23.65 21.58
N ASP A 251 12.65 -22.77 21.16
CA ASP A 251 11.80 -22.01 22.07
C ASP A 251 10.41 -22.63 22.13
N SER A 252 9.87 -22.71 23.33
CA SER A 252 8.55 -23.29 23.51
C SER A 252 7.45 -22.46 22.85
N VAL A 253 6.56 -23.13 22.13
CA VAL A 253 5.48 -22.51 21.35
C VAL A 253 4.20 -22.31 22.20
N TRP A 254 4.14 -22.90 23.40
CA TRP A 254 2.92 -22.90 24.22
C TRP A 254 2.43 -21.49 24.55
N PHE A 255 3.33 -20.55 24.85
CA PHE A 255 2.95 -19.21 25.28
C PHE A 255 2.25 -18.40 24.17
N PRO A 256 2.82 -18.26 22.95
CA PRO A 256 2.11 -17.65 21.82
C PRO A 256 0.81 -18.37 21.45
N SER A 257 0.77 -19.71 21.50
CA SER A 257 -0.44 -20.47 21.19
C SER A 257 -1.56 -20.22 22.20
N VAL A 258 -1.25 -20.19 23.50
CA VAL A 258 -2.23 -19.87 24.54
C VAL A 258 -2.74 -18.43 24.37
N LEU A 259 -1.85 -17.49 24.05
CA LEU A 259 -2.25 -16.10 23.80
C LEU A 259 -3.23 -16.00 22.63
N CYS A 260 -2.93 -16.64 21.50
CA CYS A 260 -3.82 -16.69 20.32
C CYS A 260 -5.22 -17.22 20.66
N VAL A 261 -5.31 -18.27 21.48
CA VAL A 261 -6.60 -18.81 21.95
C VAL A 261 -7.35 -17.80 22.83
N LEU A 262 -6.66 -17.19 23.80
CA LEU A 262 -7.27 -16.18 24.68
C LEU A 262 -7.79 -14.96 23.92
N GLU A 263 -7.02 -14.50 22.92
CA GLU A 263 -7.39 -13.38 22.05
C GLU A 263 -8.59 -13.72 21.16
N SER A 264 -8.64 -14.95 20.63
CA SER A 264 -9.79 -15.47 19.90
C SER A 264 -11.05 -15.52 20.77
N CYS A 265 -10.91 -15.87 22.06
CA CYS A 265 -12.01 -15.84 23.02
C CYS A 265 -12.49 -14.42 23.38
N ALA A 266 -11.65 -13.39 23.20
CA ALA A 266 -12.04 -12.00 23.45
C ALA A 266 -13.06 -11.49 22.42
N VAL A 267 -13.01 -11.98 21.17
CA VAL A 267 -13.92 -11.60 20.08
C VAL A 267 -15.40 -11.81 20.44
N PRO A 268 -15.88 -13.02 20.81
CA PRO A 268 -17.28 -13.22 21.19
C PRO A 268 -17.66 -12.44 22.45
N LEU A 269 -16.73 -12.18 23.37
CA LEU A 269 -16.97 -11.34 24.53
C LEU A 269 -17.24 -9.88 24.13
N PHE A 270 -16.44 -9.30 23.24
CA PHE A 270 -16.67 -7.93 22.77
C PHE A 270 -17.93 -7.82 21.90
N ILE A 271 -18.22 -8.79 21.03
CA ILE A 271 -19.50 -8.84 20.30
C ILE A 271 -20.68 -8.79 21.28
N ARG A 272 -20.56 -9.53 22.39
CA ARG A 272 -21.63 -9.67 23.38
C ARG A 272 -21.76 -8.47 24.33
N PHE A 273 -20.65 -7.84 24.70
CA PHE A 273 -20.59 -6.84 25.77
C PHE A 273 -20.25 -5.41 25.33
N ALA A 274 -19.43 -5.19 24.28
CA ALA A 274 -19.04 -3.84 23.82
C ALA A 274 -20.25 -2.95 23.46
N PRO A 275 -21.37 -3.49 22.92
CA PRO A 275 -22.58 -2.70 22.68
C PRO A 275 -23.40 -2.34 23.93
N ARG A 276 -23.01 -2.78 25.14
CA ARG A 276 -23.80 -2.63 26.38
C ARG A 276 -23.17 -1.60 27.32
N VAL A 277 -24.00 -0.85 28.04
CA VAL A 277 -23.56 0.22 29.01
C VAL A 277 -23.47 -0.33 30.45
N GLY A 278 -23.36 -1.66 30.61
CA GLY A 278 -23.45 -2.33 31.91
C GLY A 278 -22.12 -2.42 32.68
N ARG A 279 -22.19 -2.71 33.98
CA ARG A 279 -21.00 -2.98 34.83
C ARG A 279 -20.13 -4.10 34.24
N MET A 280 -20.75 -5.18 33.76
CA MET A 280 -20.04 -6.32 33.18
C MET A 280 -19.26 -5.95 31.91
N ALA A 281 -19.78 -5.05 31.06
CA ALA A 281 -19.06 -4.60 29.87
C ALA A 281 -17.77 -3.85 30.24
N ARG A 282 -17.84 -2.96 31.24
CA ARG A 282 -16.66 -2.25 31.77
C ARG A 282 -15.63 -3.19 32.39
N VAL A 283 -16.08 -4.21 33.14
CA VAL A 283 -15.17 -5.20 33.74
C VAL A 283 -14.46 -6.01 32.66
N VAL A 284 -15.18 -6.49 31.64
CA VAL A 284 -14.60 -7.25 30.52
C VAL A 284 -13.59 -6.38 29.74
N SER A 285 -13.97 -5.16 29.35
CA SER A 285 -13.06 -4.27 28.61
C SER A 285 -11.84 -3.87 29.45
N GLY A 286 -12.02 -3.60 30.75
CA GLY A 286 -10.92 -3.30 31.66
C GLY A 286 -9.96 -4.47 31.85
N ALA A 287 -10.47 -5.70 31.94
CA ALA A 287 -9.63 -6.90 32.01
C ALA A 287 -8.75 -7.06 30.76
N VAL A 288 -9.29 -6.76 29.58
CA VAL A 288 -8.54 -6.79 28.32
C VAL A 288 -7.47 -5.70 28.27
N VAL A 289 -7.75 -4.49 28.76
CA VAL A 289 -6.72 -3.42 28.89
C VAL A 289 -5.57 -3.89 29.78
N VAL A 290 -5.88 -4.49 30.94
CA VAL A 290 -4.86 -5.00 31.87
C VAL A 290 -4.04 -6.12 31.21
N ALA A 291 -4.69 -7.03 30.48
CA ALA A 291 -4.02 -8.11 29.76
C ALA A 291 -3.09 -7.56 28.66
N GLY A 292 -3.54 -6.58 27.86
CA GLY A 292 -2.72 -5.94 26.83
C GLY A 292 -1.52 -5.20 27.44
N LEU A 293 -1.73 -4.46 28.54
CA LEU A 293 -0.64 -3.75 29.24
C LEU A 293 0.39 -4.74 29.81
N ALA A 294 -0.10 -5.81 30.45
CA ALA A 294 0.76 -6.88 30.94
C ALA A 294 1.53 -7.54 29.79
N GLY A 295 0.89 -7.79 28.66
CA GLY A 295 1.54 -8.33 27.46
C GLY A 295 2.67 -7.45 26.93
N VAL A 296 2.45 -6.13 26.85
CA VAL A 296 3.51 -5.16 26.46
C VAL A 296 4.68 -5.22 27.44
N ILE A 297 4.40 -5.17 28.74
CA ILE A 297 5.43 -5.19 29.79
C ILE A 297 6.19 -6.52 29.77
N ILE A 298 5.49 -7.65 29.71
CA ILE A 298 6.09 -8.99 29.69
C ILE A 298 6.98 -9.16 28.46
N THR A 299 6.48 -8.83 27.27
CA THR A 299 7.26 -8.93 26.03
C THR A 299 8.50 -8.04 26.07
N TRP A 300 8.39 -6.83 26.63
CA TRP A 300 9.51 -5.92 26.77
C TRP A 300 10.55 -6.39 27.80
N VAL A 301 10.11 -6.90 28.95
CA VAL A 301 10.99 -7.39 30.03
C VAL A 301 11.65 -8.73 29.67
N LEU A 302 10.94 -9.62 28.99
CA LEU A 302 11.44 -10.93 28.56
C LEU A 302 12.16 -10.87 27.20
N ALA A 303 12.23 -9.69 26.57
CA ALA A 303 12.95 -9.50 25.33
C ALA A 303 14.40 -10.03 25.50
N PRO A 304 14.89 -10.82 24.55
CA PRO A 304 16.19 -11.45 24.69
C PRO A 304 17.30 -10.41 24.77
N ALA A 305 18.32 -10.70 25.58
CA ALA A 305 19.50 -9.87 25.66
C ALA A 305 20.21 -9.82 24.30
N LYS A 306 20.58 -8.61 23.89
CA LYS A 306 21.28 -8.34 22.64
C LYS A 306 22.78 -8.52 22.88
N THR A 307 23.37 -9.51 22.23
CA THR A 307 24.82 -9.75 22.23
C THR A 307 25.27 -9.97 20.79
N PRO A 308 26.56 -9.78 20.45
CA PRO A 308 27.05 -10.00 19.08
C PRO A 308 26.64 -11.35 18.47
N SER A 309 26.54 -12.40 19.30
CA SER A 309 26.15 -13.75 18.90
C SER A 309 24.66 -14.06 19.02
N THR A 310 23.88 -13.23 19.70
CA THR A 310 22.44 -13.49 19.94
C THR A 310 21.64 -12.20 19.87
N GLY A 311 20.81 -12.09 18.86
CA GLY A 311 19.86 -11.01 18.63
C GLY A 311 18.42 -11.39 18.96
N VAL A 312 17.53 -10.46 18.63
CA VAL A 312 16.08 -10.55 18.76
C VAL A 312 15.49 -11.23 17.51
N GLY A 313 14.65 -12.23 17.72
CA GLY A 313 13.89 -12.87 16.63
C GLY A 313 12.51 -12.23 16.40
N ASP A 314 11.87 -12.59 15.28
CA ASP A 314 10.57 -12.05 14.83
C ASP A 314 9.42 -12.24 15.83
N ARG A 315 9.50 -13.21 16.73
CA ARG A 315 8.45 -13.45 17.72
C ARG A 315 8.23 -12.25 18.66
N VAL A 316 9.29 -11.52 19.04
CA VAL A 316 9.19 -10.38 19.98
C VAL A 316 8.32 -9.23 19.43
N PRO A 317 8.59 -8.66 18.25
CA PRO A 317 7.74 -7.60 17.70
C PRO A 317 6.32 -8.06 17.39
N LEU A 318 6.10 -9.32 16.97
CA LEU A 318 4.75 -9.85 16.75
C LEU A 318 3.93 -9.93 18.04
N LEU A 319 4.53 -10.38 19.16
CA LEU A 319 3.86 -10.35 20.46
C LEU A 319 3.62 -8.91 20.95
N MET A 320 4.49 -7.95 20.60
CA MET A 320 4.27 -6.54 20.90
C MET A 320 3.06 -5.98 20.13
N ILE A 321 2.94 -6.29 18.83
CA ILE A 321 1.80 -5.90 18.00
C ILE A 321 0.50 -6.50 18.55
N SER A 322 0.50 -7.79 18.91
CA SER A 322 -0.67 -8.45 19.52
C SER A 322 -1.10 -7.75 20.82
N ALA A 323 -0.15 -7.47 21.72
CA ALA A 323 -0.44 -6.81 22.99
C ALA A 323 -0.97 -5.37 22.83
N VAL A 324 -0.43 -4.60 21.86
CA VAL A 324 -0.91 -3.25 21.53
C VAL A 324 -2.32 -3.29 20.93
N LEU A 325 -2.61 -4.25 20.06
CA LEU A 325 -3.96 -4.42 19.50
C LEU A 325 -5.00 -4.78 20.58
N LEU A 326 -4.61 -5.58 21.58
CA LEU A 326 -5.46 -5.82 22.76
C LEU A 326 -5.71 -4.56 23.58
N LEU A 327 -4.69 -3.71 23.79
CA LEU A 327 -4.85 -2.42 24.45
C LEU A 327 -5.86 -1.54 23.70
N VAL A 328 -5.72 -1.44 22.38
CA VAL A 328 -6.66 -0.69 21.53
C VAL A 328 -8.08 -1.25 21.67
N ALA A 329 -8.24 -2.57 21.64
CA ALA A 329 -9.55 -3.22 21.79
C ALA A 329 -10.22 -2.90 23.14
N GLY A 330 -9.46 -3.02 24.24
CA GLY A 330 -9.93 -2.74 25.59
C GLY A 330 -10.29 -1.28 25.81
N ILE A 331 -9.44 -0.35 25.35
CA ILE A 331 -9.69 1.10 25.44
C ILE A 331 -10.93 1.49 24.63
N ALA A 332 -11.05 0.98 23.40
CA ALA A 332 -12.22 1.22 22.56
C ALA A 332 -13.51 0.69 23.21
N GLY A 333 -13.46 -0.51 23.81
CA GLY A 333 -14.57 -1.08 24.55
C GLY A 333 -14.97 -0.28 25.81
N LEU A 334 -14.00 0.29 26.54
CA LEU A 334 -14.28 1.18 27.67
C LEU A 334 -14.92 2.49 27.21
N ALA A 335 -14.40 3.08 26.14
CA ALA A 335 -14.93 4.31 25.56
C ALA A 335 -16.35 4.10 24.99
N SER A 336 -16.65 2.95 24.37
CA SER A 336 -17.99 2.64 23.86
C SER A 336 -19.06 2.49 24.96
N CYS A 337 -18.61 2.27 26.21
CA CYS A 337 -19.45 2.14 27.41
C CYS A 337 -19.73 3.49 28.09
N TRP A 338 -19.12 4.59 27.65
CA TRP A 338 -19.40 5.91 28.24
C TRP A 338 -20.85 6.34 27.97
N PRO A 339 -21.47 7.07 28.91
CA PRO A 339 -22.89 7.41 28.86
C PRO A 339 -23.17 8.46 27.79
N VAL A 340 -23.21 8.04 26.52
CA VAL A 340 -23.87 8.80 25.46
C VAL A 340 -25.33 8.38 25.46
N ALA A 341 -26.21 9.36 25.70
CA ALA A 341 -27.66 9.30 25.85
C ALA A 341 -28.34 7.95 25.51
N ARG A 342 -29.07 7.42 26.49
CA ARG A 342 -29.94 6.23 26.39
C ARG A 342 -30.96 6.43 25.26
N HIS A 343 -30.65 6.00 24.06
CA HIS A 343 -31.64 5.76 23.03
C HIS A 343 -31.71 4.26 22.72
N PRO A 344 -32.93 3.71 22.53
CA PRO A 344 -33.10 2.33 22.05
C PRO A 344 -32.31 2.15 20.76
N ARG A 345 -31.79 0.94 20.52
CA ARG A 345 -31.06 0.60 19.29
C ARG A 345 -32.02 0.79 18.10
N PRO A 346 -31.76 1.72 17.16
CA PRO A 346 -32.41 1.64 15.87
C PRO A 346 -31.77 0.51 15.05
N GLU A 347 -32.43 0.11 13.98
CA GLU A 347 -31.83 -0.67 12.89
C GLU A 347 -30.55 0.01 12.40
N PHE A 348 -29.57 -0.78 11.93
CA PHE A 348 -28.30 -0.24 11.42
C PHE A 348 -28.56 0.81 10.33
N ASN A 349 -28.20 2.06 10.61
CA ASN A 349 -28.25 3.11 9.60
C ASN A 349 -26.97 3.09 8.74
N ARG A 350 -27.04 3.69 7.55
CA ARG A 350 -25.91 3.72 6.59
C ARG A 350 -24.63 4.31 7.20
N GLY A 351 -24.75 5.31 8.08
CA GLY A 351 -23.60 5.93 8.76
C GLY A 351 -22.86 4.97 9.71
N GLN A 352 -23.58 4.12 10.44
CA GLN A 352 -22.97 3.11 11.31
C GLN A 352 -22.27 2.01 10.49
N LEU A 353 -22.87 1.55 9.39
CA LEU A 353 -22.25 0.55 8.51
C LEU A 353 -20.94 1.06 7.90
N LEU A 354 -20.96 2.28 7.36
CA LEU A 354 -19.76 2.91 6.80
C LEU A 354 -18.68 3.06 7.88
N SER A 355 -19.07 3.51 9.08
CA SER A 355 -18.13 3.68 10.20
C SER A 355 -17.47 2.37 10.61
N VAL A 356 -18.19 1.25 10.62
CA VAL A 356 -17.61 -0.08 10.90
C VAL A 356 -16.59 -0.43 9.82
N ALA A 357 -16.98 -0.35 8.54
CA ALA A 357 -16.10 -0.68 7.42
C ALA A 357 -14.81 0.16 7.40
N THR A 358 -14.93 1.48 7.58
CA THR A 358 -13.78 2.39 7.66
C THR A 358 -12.88 2.06 8.84
N THR A 359 -13.44 1.72 10.00
CA THR A 359 -12.63 1.36 11.18
C THR A 359 -11.81 0.09 10.93
N VAL A 360 -12.41 -0.94 10.33
CA VAL A 360 -11.68 -2.17 9.97
C VAL A 360 -10.55 -1.84 8.99
N ALA A 361 -10.82 -1.06 7.95
CA ALA A 361 -9.82 -0.65 6.98
C ALA A 361 -8.66 0.14 7.63
N VAL A 362 -8.95 1.04 8.57
CA VAL A 362 -7.93 1.81 9.29
C VAL A 362 -7.05 0.91 10.18
N ILE A 363 -7.63 -0.05 10.89
CA ILE A 363 -6.84 -0.95 11.76
C ILE A 363 -5.96 -1.87 10.93
N VAL A 364 -6.51 -2.48 9.87
CA VAL A 364 -5.73 -3.32 8.94
C VAL A 364 -4.63 -2.48 8.28
N GLY A 365 -4.96 -1.29 7.80
CA GLY A 365 -4.00 -0.35 7.22
C GLY A 365 -2.91 0.07 8.21
N ALA A 366 -3.23 0.29 9.48
CA ALA A 366 -2.23 0.62 10.49
C ALA A 366 -1.27 -0.55 10.76
N VAL A 367 -1.75 -1.80 10.79
CA VAL A 367 -0.88 -2.98 10.96
C VAL A 367 0.07 -3.12 9.77
N VAL A 368 -0.44 -2.98 8.54
CA VAL A 368 0.35 -3.15 7.31
C VAL A 368 1.29 -1.97 7.03
N PHE A 369 0.78 -0.74 7.04
CA PHE A 369 1.55 0.43 6.63
C PHE A 369 2.37 1.10 7.76
N VAL A 370 2.10 0.76 9.03
CA VAL A 370 2.83 1.33 10.17
C VAL A 370 3.49 0.23 11.00
N GLY A 371 2.76 -0.84 11.34
CA GLY A 371 3.27 -1.94 12.16
C GLY A 371 4.45 -2.68 11.52
N GLU A 372 4.30 -3.10 10.27
CA GLU A 372 5.33 -3.86 9.54
C GLU A 372 6.64 -3.05 9.33
N PRO A 373 6.62 -1.77 8.88
CA PRO A 373 7.85 -0.97 8.79
C PRO A 373 8.54 -0.78 10.15
N ILE A 374 7.78 -0.54 11.22
CA ILE A 374 8.34 -0.37 12.57
C ILE A 374 8.96 -1.68 13.06
N HIS A 375 8.29 -2.83 12.85
CA HIS A 375 8.82 -4.16 13.15
C HIS A 375 10.18 -4.35 12.45
N ARG A 376 10.26 -4.11 11.15
CA ARG A 376 11.51 -4.28 10.39
C ARG A 376 12.62 -3.36 10.88
N ALA A 377 12.32 -2.07 11.04
CA ALA A 377 13.28 -1.10 11.54
C ALA A 377 13.81 -1.49 12.94
N TYR A 378 12.92 -2.01 13.80
CA TYR A 378 13.29 -2.52 15.11
C TYR A 378 14.24 -3.72 15.00
N LEU A 379 13.95 -4.71 14.16
CA LEU A 379 14.84 -5.88 14.00
C LEU A 379 16.19 -5.52 13.39
N LEU A 380 16.20 -4.67 12.35
CA LEU A 380 17.43 -4.16 11.75
C LEU A 380 18.33 -3.56 12.83
N GLY A 381 17.83 -2.59 13.60
CA GLY A 381 18.64 -1.93 14.63
C GLY A 381 18.89 -2.79 15.88
N ALA A 382 18.00 -3.72 16.23
CA ALA A 382 18.15 -4.55 17.42
C ALA A 382 19.23 -5.63 17.28
N ASN A 383 19.49 -6.06 16.04
CA ASN A 383 20.46 -7.12 15.72
C ASN A 383 21.80 -6.57 15.20
N GLU A 384 21.91 -5.24 15.04
CA GLU A 384 23.11 -4.55 14.61
C GLU A 384 24.13 -4.38 15.74
N HIS A 385 25.37 -4.77 15.46
CA HIS A 385 26.49 -4.61 16.36
C HIS A 385 27.63 -3.90 15.65
N LEU A 386 27.97 -2.72 16.15
CA LEU A 386 29.09 -1.93 15.69
C LEU A 386 30.07 -1.76 16.85
N THR A 387 31.31 -2.16 16.61
CA THR A 387 32.43 -1.87 17.51
C THR A 387 33.47 -1.09 16.72
N GLY A 388 34.08 -0.07 17.29
CA GLY A 388 35.08 0.71 16.57
C GLY A 388 35.74 1.76 17.44
N SER A 389 36.82 2.34 16.90
CA SER A 389 37.52 3.46 17.51
C SER A 389 37.49 4.67 16.57
N ASP A 390 37.41 5.87 17.14
CA ASP A 390 37.46 7.13 16.39
C ASP A 390 38.90 7.53 16.00
N ALA A 391 39.81 6.56 15.88
CA ALA A 391 41.20 6.83 15.52
C ALA A 391 41.30 7.39 14.09
N PRO A 392 42.16 8.40 13.85
CA PRO A 392 42.40 8.94 12.53
C PRO A 392 42.96 7.85 11.59
N VAL A 393 42.61 7.93 10.31
CA VAL A 393 43.06 6.98 9.29
C VAL A 393 44.57 7.12 9.11
N GLY A 394 45.30 6.01 9.24
CA GLY A 394 46.71 5.95 8.88
C GLY A 394 46.91 6.14 7.38
N ILE A 395 47.96 6.87 6.99
CA ILE A 395 48.28 7.07 5.57
C ILE A 395 48.78 5.74 4.99
N PRO A 396 48.12 5.17 3.96
CA PRO A 396 48.55 3.92 3.35
C PRO A 396 49.99 4.04 2.84
N ALA A 397 50.88 3.16 3.32
CA ALA A 397 52.19 2.99 2.73
C ALA A 397 52.05 2.30 1.36
N ARG A 398 52.66 2.86 0.31
CA ARG A 398 52.77 2.18 -0.98
C ARG A 398 53.59 0.90 -0.81
N SER A 399 53.12 -0.23 -1.35
CA SER A 399 53.94 -1.46 -1.39
C SER A 399 55.08 -1.25 -2.39
N GLU A 400 56.32 -1.13 -1.97
CA GLU A 400 57.56 -1.17 -2.76
C GLU A 400 57.87 -2.55 -3.38
N LEU A 401 57.25 -3.62 -2.88
CA LEU A 401 57.40 -5.00 -3.36
C LEU A 401 58.84 -5.51 -3.25
N THR A 402 59.34 -5.43 -2.03
CA THR A 402 60.68 -5.85 -1.61
C THR A 402 60.71 -7.25 -0.99
N GLY A 403 59.53 -7.86 -0.77
CA GLY A 403 59.37 -9.22 -0.21
C GLY A 403 59.19 -9.24 1.31
N GLY A 404 59.27 -8.07 1.95
CA GLY A 404 58.92 -7.90 3.36
C GLY A 404 57.41 -7.75 3.59
N MET A 405 57.05 -7.62 4.86
CA MET A 405 55.70 -7.28 5.28
C MET A 405 55.66 -5.81 5.70
N ALA A 406 54.66 -5.06 5.23
CA ALA A 406 54.39 -3.72 5.72
C ALA A 406 53.67 -3.81 7.07
N TRP A 407 52.67 -4.69 7.15
CA TRP A 407 51.94 -5.02 8.36
C TRP A 407 51.22 -6.36 8.20
N VAL A 408 50.83 -6.96 9.33
CA VAL A 408 49.99 -8.16 9.41
C VAL A 408 48.82 -7.83 10.33
N SER A 409 47.60 -8.08 9.86
CA SER A 409 46.40 -7.85 10.66
C SER A 409 46.32 -8.83 11.81
N ARG A 410 45.53 -8.50 12.84
CA ARG A 410 45.24 -9.46 13.91
C ARG A 410 44.54 -10.69 13.33
N PRO A 411 44.69 -11.88 13.96
CA PRO A 411 44.02 -13.07 13.52
C PRO A 411 42.50 -12.85 13.44
N ILE A 412 41.94 -13.11 12.26
CA ILE A 412 40.50 -13.04 12.01
C ILE A 412 40.17 -14.28 11.19
N SER A 413 39.05 -14.93 11.50
CA SER A 413 38.54 -16.07 10.71
C SER A 413 38.18 -15.60 9.30
N TYR A 414 39.18 -15.57 8.44
CA TYR A 414 39.08 -15.29 7.03
C TYR A 414 39.54 -16.52 6.26
N SER A 415 38.82 -16.86 5.20
CA SER A 415 39.41 -17.67 4.15
C SER A 415 40.32 -16.83 3.27
N ALA A 416 41.17 -17.49 2.49
CA ALA A 416 41.97 -16.82 1.48
C ALA A 416 41.11 -16.05 0.45
N ASP A 417 39.83 -16.38 0.33
CA ASP A 417 38.87 -15.71 -0.54
C ASP A 417 38.47 -14.32 -0.02
N ALA A 418 38.46 -14.10 1.31
CA ALA A 418 38.12 -12.80 1.90
C ALA A 418 39.04 -11.67 1.42
N VAL A 419 40.34 -11.95 1.23
CA VAL A 419 41.31 -10.97 0.70
C VAL A 419 40.99 -10.56 -0.73
N ARG A 420 40.42 -11.48 -1.53
CA ARG A 420 40.06 -11.22 -2.92
C ARG A 420 38.85 -10.30 -3.04
N ARG A 421 37.95 -10.39 -2.06
CA ARG A 421 36.77 -9.53 -1.93
C ARG A 421 37.03 -8.27 -1.11
N ALA A 422 38.29 -7.96 -0.82
CA ALA A 422 38.65 -6.73 -0.12
C ALA A 422 38.37 -5.51 -1.01
N VAL A 423 37.74 -4.50 -0.43
CA VAL A 423 37.35 -3.27 -1.14
C VAL A 423 38.10 -2.09 -0.55
N SER A 424 38.70 -1.27 -1.42
CA SER A 424 39.32 -0.01 -1.00
C SER A 424 38.25 1.04 -0.73
N THR A 425 38.40 1.78 0.36
CA THR A 425 37.62 2.97 0.67
C THR A 425 38.56 4.14 0.97
N GLU A 426 38.04 5.35 1.10
CA GLU A 426 38.85 6.52 1.51
C GLU A 426 39.39 6.34 2.94
N HIS A 427 38.68 5.55 3.75
CA HIS A 427 38.92 5.41 5.19
C HIS A 427 39.59 4.09 5.59
N GLY A 428 39.97 3.26 4.62
CA GLY A 428 40.66 2.00 4.85
C GLY A 428 40.23 0.88 3.92
N ILE A 429 40.48 -0.35 4.35
CA ILE A 429 40.27 -1.56 3.57
C ILE A 429 39.14 -2.36 4.20
N ALA A 430 38.01 -2.48 3.51
CA ALA A 430 36.87 -3.25 3.96
C ALA A 430 37.02 -4.72 3.56
N ILE A 431 36.83 -5.63 4.50
CA ILE A 431 36.90 -7.08 4.29
C ILE A 431 35.69 -7.76 4.94
N ALA A 432 35.05 -8.65 4.18
CA ALA A 432 33.98 -9.50 4.68
C ALA A 432 34.54 -10.82 5.24
N SER A 433 34.10 -11.20 6.43
CA SER A 433 34.36 -12.51 7.03
C SER A 433 33.27 -13.50 6.65
N GLU A 434 33.63 -14.78 6.62
CA GLU A 434 32.71 -15.88 6.33
C GLU A 434 31.54 -15.99 7.31
N THR A 435 31.63 -15.33 8.47
CA THR A 435 30.61 -15.32 9.52
C THR A 435 29.76 -14.05 9.51
N GLY A 436 29.55 -13.41 8.35
CA GLY A 436 28.70 -12.22 8.22
C GLY A 436 29.21 -10.94 8.87
N THR A 437 30.51 -10.85 9.17
CA THR A 437 31.12 -9.65 9.77
C THR A 437 31.89 -8.85 8.73
N VAL A 438 31.62 -7.55 8.66
CA VAL A 438 32.39 -6.59 7.88
C VAL A 438 33.40 -5.90 8.78
N VAL A 439 34.67 -5.92 8.39
CA VAL A 439 35.76 -5.30 9.16
C VAL A 439 36.43 -4.25 8.29
N MET A 440 36.60 -3.05 8.84
CA MET A 440 37.41 -2.00 8.23
C MET A 440 38.79 -2.01 8.86
N LEU A 441 39.81 -2.30 8.05
CA LEU A 441 41.21 -2.26 8.47
C LEU A 441 41.82 -0.91 8.17
N ASP A 442 42.65 -0.43 9.10
CA ASP A 442 43.52 0.70 8.85
C ASP A 442 44.57 0.31 7.80
N PRO A 443 44.72 1.08 6.71
CA PRO A 443 45.56 0.65 5.60
C PRO A 443 47.06 0.83 5.89
N ALA A 444 47.45 1.57 6.93
CA ALA A 444 48.85 1.74 7.32
C ALA A 444 49.33 0.66 8.30
N THR A 445 48.42 0.12 9.12
CA THR A 445 48.77 -0.77 10.24
C THR A 445 48.10 -2.14 10.20
N GLY A 446 47.02 -2.31 9.42
CA GLY A 446 46.23 -3.53 9.41
C GLY A 446 45.37 -3.76 10.64
N GLU A 447 45.34 -2.82 11.59
CA GLU A 447 44.51 -2.91 12.79
C GLU A 447 43.04 -2.60 12.47
N PRO A 448 42.06 -3.29 13.08
CA PRO A 448 40.65 -3.05 12.81
C PRO A 448 40.22 -1.70 13.39
N ARG A 449 39.72 -0.81 12.54
CA ARG A 449 39.16 0.49 12.92
C ARG A 449 37.75 0.32 13.46
N TRP A 450 36.94 -0.45 12.74
CA TRP A 450 35.61 -0.84 13.17
C TRP A 450 35.22 -2.22 12.62
N ARG A 451 34.27 -2.85 13.30
CA ARG A 451 33.63 -4.11 12.93
C ARG A 451 32.14 -3.95 13.00
N TYR A 452 31.48 -4.27 11.90
CA TYR A 452 30.04 -4.31 11.77
C TYR A 452 29.62 -5.78 11.63
N SER A 453 28.71 -6.22 12.48
CA SER A 453 28.15 -7.57 12.43
C SER A 453 26.68 -7.54 12.76
N ARG A 454 25.95 -8.56 12.32
CA ARG A 454 24.56 -8.77 12.69
C ARG A 454 24.39 -10.13 13.33
N SER A 455 23.56 -10.23 14.36
CA SER A 455 23.29 -11.52 15.01
C SER A 455 22.29 -12.39 14.26
N ASP A 456 21.59 -11.82 13.27
CA ASP A 456 20.57 -12.48 12.46
C ASP A 456 21.02 -12.80 11.03
N SER A 457 22.32 -12.67 10.73
CA SER A 457 22.90 -13.02 9.44
C SER A 457 24.31 -13.56 9.65
N ASP A 458 24.60 -14.71 9.03
CA ASP A 458 25.90 -15.38 9.08
C ASP A 458 26.54 -15.58 7.70
N GLY A 459 25.81 -15.32 6.61
CA GLY A 459 26.32 -15.35 5.24
C GLY A 459 27.42 -14.30 4.97
N THR A 460 28.35 -14.60 4.07
CA THR A 460 29.44 -13.67 3.75
C THR A 460 28.92 -12.54 2.85
N PRO A 461 28.89 -11.27 3.30
CA PRO A 461 28.36 -10.21 2.48
C PRO A 461 29.26 -9.91 1.28
N GLU A 462 28.65 -9.59 0.15
CA GLU A 462 29.35 -8.98 -0.97
C GLU A 462 29.53 -7.49 -0.72
N LEU A 463 30.74 -6.99 -0.97
CA LEU A 463 31.11 -5.61 -0.67
C LEU A 463 31.36 -4.84 -1.97
N ALA A 464 30.90 -3.59 -2.00
CA ALA A 464 31.28 -2.62 -3.00
C ALA A 464 31.43 -1.24 -2.35
N ALA A 465 32.26 -0.36 -2.90
CA ALA A 465 32.42 1.00 -2.41
C ALA A 465 32.05 2.01 -3.49
N THR A 466 31.60 3.19 -3.07
CA THR A 466 31.45 4.33 -3.98
C THR A 466 32.82 4.78 -4.48
N ALA A 467 32.90 5.49 -5.62
CA ALA A 467 34.18 5.86 -6.22
C ALA A 467 34.95 6.87 -5.36
N ASP A 468 34.24 7.70 -4.58
CA ASP A 468 34.84 8.56 -3.55
C ASP A 468 35.30 7.76 -2.32
N GLY A 469 34.91 6.49 -2.18
CA GLY A 469 35.26 5.63 -1.05
C GLY A 469 34.66 6.09 0.29
N GLN A 470 33.66 6.96 0.28
CA GLN A 470 32.99 7.45 1.49
C GLN A 470 31.95 6.47 2.03
N LEU A 471 31.35 5.67 1.13
CA LEU A 471 30.30 4.72 1.46
C LEU A 471 30.72 3.30 1.07
N LEU A 472 30.31 2.35 1.91
CA LEU A 472 30.47 0.93 1.69
C LEU A 472 29.08 0.30 1.59
N ILE A 473 28.82 -0.40 0.51
CA ILE A 473 27.59 -1.14 0.26
C ILE A 473 27.89 -2.61 0.57
N ALA A 474 27.12 -3.18 1.51
CA ALA A 474 27.22 -4.58 1.88
C ALA A 474 25.92 -5.30 1.55
N ASN A 475 25.96 -6.28 0.65
CA ASN A 475 24.84 -7.13 0.30
C ASN A 475 24.88 -8.40 1.15
N PHE A 476 23.84 -8.63 1.95
CA PHE A 476 23.66 -9.87 2.69
C PHE A 476 22.50 -10.66 2.07
N ASP A 477 22.70 -11.95 1.78
CA ASP A 477 21.66 -12.79 1.13
C ASP A 477 20.31 -12.77 1.88
N ASP A 478 20.35 -12.76 3.21
CA ASP A 478 19.15 -12.82 4.07
C ASP A 478 18.56 -11.44 4.44
N VAL A 479 19.31 -10.34 4.24
CA VAL A 479 18.92 -8.99 4.68
C VAL A 479 18.76 -8.01 3.51
N GLY A 480 19.51 -8.20 2.44
CA GLY A 480 19.65 -7.28 1.31
C GLY A 480 20.80 -6.28 1.50
N TYR A 481 20.70 -5.14 0.81
CA TYR A 481 21.75 -4.12 0.77
C TYR A 481 21.69 -3.18 1.97
N LEU A 482 22.85 -3.02 2.62
CA LEU A 482 23.08 -2.05 3.67
C LEU A 482 24.14 -1.04 3.22
N VAL A 483 23.83 0.25 3.36
CA VAL A 483 24.77 1.33 3.06
C VAL A 483 25.41 1.78 4.36
N LEU A 484 26.70 1.54 4.50
CA LEU A 484 27.51 1.86 5.65
C LEU A 484 28.40 3.07 5.36
N ASP A 485 28.54 3.94 6.35
CA ASP A 485 29.55 4.98 6.34
C ASP A 485 30.95 4.36 6.47
N ALA A 486 31.84 4.58 5.49
CA ALA A 486 33.16 3.94 5.49
C ALA A 486 34.03 4.40 6.67
N ALA A 487 33.84 5.62 7.17
CA ALA A 487 34.63 6.16 8.27
C ALA A 487 34.27 5.50 9.61
N THR A 488 32.98 5.30 9.87
CA THR A 488 32.45 4.91 11.19
C THR A 488 31.86 3.50 11.24
N GLY A 489 31.50 2.91 10.09
CA GLY A 489 30.76 1.66 9.99
C GLY A 489 29.27 1.77 10.36
N LYS A 490 28.77 2.98 10.63
CA LYS A 490 27.36 3.19 10.94
C LYS A 490 26.52 3.04 9.67
N ARG A 491 25.41 2.33 9.79
CA ARG A 491 24.41 2.25 8.73
C ARG A 491 23.79 3.63 8.49
N LYS A 492 23.85 4.10 7.24
CA LYS A 492 23.15 5.30 6.77
C LYS A 492 21.79 4.94 6.19
N GLU A 493 21.74 3.92 5.34
CA GLU A 493 20.53 3.50 4.65
C GLU A 493 20.41 1.97 4.59
N THR A 494 19.18 1.50 4.38
CA THR A 494 18.87 0.10 4.05
C THR A 494 17.98 0.11 2.83
N TRP A 495 18.34 -0.67 1.82
CA TRP A 495 17.50 -0.72 0.64
C TRP A 495 16.26 -1.59 0.88
N PRO A 496 15.13 -1.31 0.22
CA PRO A 496 13.89 -2.07 0.39
C PRO A 496 14.04 -3.56 0.05
N LEU A 497 13.25 -4.42 0.67
CA LEU A 497 13.29 -5.89 0.49
C LEU A 497 13.20 -6.40 -0.95
N GLY A 498 12.62 -5.63 -1.88
CA GLY A 498 12.58 -5.99 -3.31
C GLY A 498 13.91 -5.75 -4.04
N THR A 499 14.75 -4.84 -3.54
CA THR A 499 16.05 -4.54 -4.16
C THR A 499 17.07 -5.66 -3.96
N ARG A 500 16.89 -6.55 -2.98
CA ARG A 500 17.78 -7.71 -2.78
C ARG A 500 17.67 -8.73 -3.92
N ASP A 501 16.55 -8.73 -4.63
CA ASP A 501 16.34 -9.57 -5.81
C ASP A 501 17.00 -8.93 -7.06
N HIS A 502 17.65 -7.78 -6.89
CA HIS A 502 18.43 -7.10 -7.93
C HIS A 502 19.93 -7.25 -7.68
N ASP A 503 20.69 -7.52 -8.73
CA ASP A 503 22.15 -7.59 -8.72
C ASP A 503 22.74 -6.17 -8.80
N LEU A 504 23.69 -5.84 -7.93
CA LEU A 504 24.43 -4.59 -8.00
C LEU A 504 25.42 -4.63 -9.18
N LEU A 505 25.08 -3.93 -10.26
CA LEU A 505 25.92 -3.88 -11.47
C LEU A 505 27.02 -2.81 -11.34
N SER A 506 26.75 -1.74 -10.60
CA SER A 506 27.73 -0.69 -10.32
C SER A 506 27.42 0.01 -9.00
N ALA A 507 28.45 0.23 -8.18
CA ALA A 507 28.35 0.96 -6.91
C ALA A 507 28.55 2.47 -7.07
N ASP A 508 29.17 2.91 -8.17
CA ASP A 508 29.29 4.31 -8.53
C ASP A 508 29.48 4.49 -10.04
N PRO A 509 28.45 4.99 -10.75
CA PRO A 509 27.13 5.36 -10.23
C PRO A 509 26.26 4.13 -9.88
N LEU A 510 25.32 4.29 -8.96
CA LEU A 510 24.45 3.21 -8.49
C LEU A 510 23.53 2.68 -9.58
N LEU A 511 23.79 1.44 -10.01
CA LEU A 511 22.99 0.70 -10.97
C LEU A 511 22.70 -0.70 -10.46
N THR A 512 21.44 -1.11 -10.55
CA THR A 512 21.00 -2.48 -10.24
C THR A 512 20.31 -3.12 -11.44
N GLY A 513 20.56 -4.42 -11.63
CA GLY A 513 19.91 -5.24 -12.64
C GLY A 513 18.90 -6.20 -12.00
N GLU A 514 17.74 -6.37 -12.60
CA GLU A 514 16.76 -7.40 -12.19
C GLU A 514 16.71 -8.47 -13.28
N GLN A 515 17.08 -9.71 -12.94
CA GLN A 515 16.94 -10.85 -13.83
C GLN A 515 15.52 -11.41 -13.73
N VAL A 516 14.78 -11.39 -14.84
CA VAL A 516 13.40 -11.90 -14.84
C VAL A 516 13.36 -13.25 -15.55
N GLY A 517 13.07 -14.32 -14.81
CA GLY A 517 12.99 -15.68 -15.36
C GLY A 517 12.07 -15.77 -16.58
N LYS A 518 12.60 -16.19 -17.74
CA LYS A 518 11.93 -16.23 -19.06
C LYS A 518 11.48 -14.85 -19.60
N GLY A 519 12.11 -13.75 -19.18
CA GLY A 519 11.64 -12.37 -19.39
C GLY A 519 12.65 -11.38 -19.98
N SER A 520 12.27 -10.09 -19.91
CA SER A 520 13.14 -8.93 -20.16
C SER A 520 13.78 -8.56 -18.84
N ASP A 521 15.10 -8.61 -18.76
CA ASP A 521 15.80 -8.02 -17.61
C ASP A 521 15.48 -6.52 -17.56
N LYS A 522 15.73 -5.92 -16.40
CA LYS A 522 15.54 -4.49 -16.18
C LYS A 522 16.83 -3.89 -15.66
N LEU A 523 17.12 -2.67 -16.10
CA LEU A 523 18.19 -1.85 -15.56
C LEU A 523 17.57 -0.68 -14.81
N ARG A 524 18.04 -0.43 -13.60
CA ARG A 524 17.54 0.65 -12.75
C ARG A 524 18.69 1.56 -12.34
N GLY A 525 18.47 2.87 -12.45
CA GLY A 525 19.29 3.85 -11.75
C GLY A 525 18.70 4.04 -10.37
N VAL A 526 19.51 3.84 -9.33
CA VAL A 526 19.04 3.78 -7.94
C VAL A 526 19.61 4.96 -7.17
N ASP A 527 18.79 5.55 -6.31
CA ASP A 527 19.25 6.54 -5.34
C ASP A 527 19.89 5.86 -4.11
N LEU A 528 20.58 6.62 -3.27
CA LEU A 528 21.27 6.06 -2.10
C LEU A 528 20.34 5.34 -1.11
N ASP A 529 19.08 5.75 -1.05
CA ASP A 529 18.02 5.17 -0.21
C ASP A 529 17.46 3.84 -0.79
N GLY A 530 17.93 3.43 -1.96
CA GLY A 530 17.46 2.22 -2.65
C GLY A 530 16.20 2.42 -3.48
N ASN A 531 15.69 3.65 -3.60
CA ASN A 531 14.56 3.93 -4.48
C ASN A 531 15.02 4.05 -5.95
N ASP A 532 14.17 3.59 -6.85
CA ASP A 532 14.44 3.70 -8.29
C ASP A 532 14.27 5.15 -8.76
N ARG A 533 15.37 5.75 -9.20
CA ARG A 533 15.36 7.04 -9.89
C ARG A 533 14.75 6.92 -11.28
N TRP A 534 15.06 5.83 -11.98
CA TRP A 534 14.50 5.47 -13.28
C TRP A 534 14.64 3.98 -13.54
N THR A 535 13.80 3.46 -14.44
CA THR A 535 13.84 2.06 -14.90
C THR A 535 13.92 2.03 -16.42
N PHE A 536 14.79 1.18 -16.95
CA PHE A 536 14.94 0.91 -18.36
C PHE A 536 14.59 -0.56 -18.66
N GLU A 537 13.61 -0.74 -19.55
CA GLU A 537 13.10 -2.05 -19.97
C GLU A 537 13.25 -2.21 -21.50
N PRO A 538 14.20 -3.01 -21.99
CA PRO A 538 14.48 -3.17 -23.42
C PRO A 538 13.52 -4.12 -24.15
N GLY A 539 12.62 -4.78 -23.42
CA GLY A 539 11.63 -5.70 -23.95
C GLY A 539 12.05 -7.18 -23.88
N ARG A 540 11.08 -8.07 -24.11
CA ARG A 540 11.18 -9.53 -23.87
C ARG A 540 12.43 -10.19 -24.50
N CYS A 541 12.89 -11.28 -23.88
CA CYS A 541 14.05 -12.06 -24.31
C CYS A 541 15.34 -11.23 -24.39
N THR A 542 15.56 -10.32 -23.45
CA THR A 542 16.76 -9.49 -23.45
C THR A 542 17.41 -9.59 -22.10
N THR A 543 18.65 -10.08 -22.08
CA THR A 543 19.51 -9.98 -20.91
C THR A 543 20.24 -8.65 -20.93
N ILE A 544 20.46 -8.06 -19.75
CA ILE A 544 21.09 -6.73 -19.65
C ILE A 544 22.35 -6.79 -18.79
N GLY A 545 23.47 -6.40 -19.36
CA GLY A 545 24.63 -5.91 -18.60
C GLY A 545 24.63 -4.39 -18.56
N ALA A 546 25.40 -3.79 -17.64
CA ALA A 546 25.57 -2.35 -17.62
C ALA A 546 26.97 -1.95 -17.20
N VAL A 547 27.46 -0.86 -17.78
CA VAL A 547 28.64 -0.13 -17.34
C VAL A 547 28.28 1.36 -17.33
N ALA A 548 28.90 2.15 -16.45
CA ALA A 548 28.56 3.55 -16.34
C ALA A 548 29.75 4.45 -16.06
N THR A 549 29.59 5.69 -16.50
CA THR A 549 30.45 6.83 -16.18
C THR A 549 29.65 7.81 -15.34
N ALA A 550 30.28 8.91 -14.90
CA ALA A 550 29.66 9.88 -14.00
C ALA A 550 28.33 10.50 -14.48
N ASP A 551 28.06 10.50 -15.80
CA ASP A 551 26.83 11.10 -16.36
C ASP A 551 26.05 10.18 -17.31
N THR A 552 26.59 9.01 -17.66
CA THR A 552 26.03 8.14 -18.69
C THR A 552 26.12 6.66 -18.29
N ALA A 553 24.98 5.97 -18.35
CA ALA A 553 24.90 4.52 -18.21
C ALA A 553 24.76 3.85 -19.58
N LEU A 554 25.56 2.84 -19.84
CA LEU A 554 25.54 2.07 -21.08
C LEU A 554 24.92 0.69 -20.81
N ALA A 555 23.69 0.50 -21.30
CA ALA A 555 22.98 -0.77 -21.22
C ALA A 555 23.40 -1.68 -22.39
N LEU A 556 23.86 -2.87 -22.03
CA LEU A 556 24.38 -3.90 -22.92
C LEU A 556 23.31 -4.96 -23.13
N LEU A 557 22.66 -4.95 -24.28
CA LEU A 557 21.46 -5.74 -24.55
C LEU A 557 21.79 -6.97 -25.37
N ASP A 558 21.69 -8.14 -24.75
CA ASP A 558 21.89 -9.43 -25.40
C ASP A 558 20.53 -10.08 -25.72
N ARG A 559 20.26 -10.24 -27.02
CA ARG A 559 18.92 -10.61 -27.54
C ARG A 559 18.85 -12.12 -27.71
N GLN A 560 18.09 -12.78 -26.84
CA GLN A 560 18.02 -14.24 -26.74
C GLN A 560 17.01 -14.89 -27.71
N CYS A 561 16.10 -14.13 -28.31
CA CYS A 561 15.09 -14.69 -29.21
C CYS A 561 14.85 -13.86 -30.48
N GLY A 562 14.60 -14.56 -31.59
CA GLY A 562 14.48 -13.99 -32.94
C GLY A 562 15.83 -13.70 -33.60
N GLU A 563 15.82 -13.17 -34.83
CA GLU A 563 17.02 -12.77 -35.57
C GLU A 563 17.57 -11.39 -35.15
N ARG A 564 17.21 -10.91 -33.95
CA ARG A 564 17.63 -9.58 -33.48
C ARG A 564 19.08 -9.63 -33.03
N ARG A 565 19.89 -8.68 -33.51
CA ARG A 565 21.29 -8.52 -33.09
C ARG A 565 21.38 -7.85 -31.73
N ASN A 566 22.47 -8.12 -31.03
CA ASN A 566 22.82 -7.45 -29.77
C ASN A 566 22.93 -5.93 -30.00
N GLU A 567 22.48 -5.18 -29.01
CA GLU A 567 22.32 -3.74 -29.08
C GLU A 567 22.97 -3.10 -27.86
N THR A 568 23.60 -1.95 -28.06
CA THR A 568 24.10 -1.12 -26.98
C THR A 568 23.26 0.15 -26.94
N THR A 569 22.81 0.52 -25.75
CA THR A 569 21.99 1.71 -25.53
C THR A 569 22.59 2.59 -24.45
N ALA A 570 22.89 3.84 -24.79
CA ALA A 570 23.31 4.83 -23.80
C ALA A 570 22.10 5.57 -23.22
N LEU A 571 22.12 5.70 -21.90
CA LEU A 571 21.11 6.33 -21.08
C LEU A 571 21.75 7.48 -20.30
N ASP A 572 21.05 8.61 -20.24
CA ASP A 572 21.37 9.70 -19.33
C ASP A 572 21.23 9.19 -17.89
N LEU A 573 22.31 9.24 -17.11
CA LEU A 573 22.34 8.63 -15.77
C LEU A 573 21.36 9.28 -14.79
N LYS A 574 21.02 10.55 -15.00
CA LYS A 574 20.10 11.28 -14.11
C LYS A 574 18.64 10.95 -14.41
N SER A 575 18.27 10.84 -15.69
CA SER A 575 16.87 10.72 -16.11
C SER A 575 16.49 9.36 -16.67
N GLY A 576 17.45 8.49 -16.97
CA GLY A 576 17.24 7.22 -17.68
C GLY A 576 16.83 7.41 -19.14
N LYS A 577 16.86 8.64 -19.66
CA LYS A 577 16.48 8.92 -21.04
C LYS A 577 17.53 8.38 -21.99
N LYS A 578 17.05 7.69 -23.02
CA LYS A 578 17.88 7.21 -24.12
C LYS A 578 18.57 8.38 -24.84
N LEU A 579 19.90 8.34 -24.86
CA LEU A 579 20.73 9.28 -25.60
C LEU A 579 20.94 8.79 -27.03
N TRP A 580 21.37 7.54 -27.17
CA TRP A 580 21.56 6.86 -28.46
C TRP A 580 21.46 5.35 -28.28
N SER A 581 21.22 4.63 -29.38
CA SER A 581 21.31 3.17 -29.46
C SER A 581 21.97 2.78 -30.76
N GLY A 582 22.70 1.67 -30.74
CA GLY A 582 23.36 1.13 -31.91
C GLY A 582 23.63 -0.37 -31.79
N PRO A 583 23.99 -1.04 -32.90
CA PRO A 583 24.45 -2.42 -32.85
C PRO A 583 25.63 -2.53 -31.88
N SER A 584 25.62 -3.58 -31.05
CA SER A 584 26.68 -3.83 -30.08
C SER A 584 27.93 -4.35 -30.82
N PRO A 585 29.01 -3.57 -30.95
CA PRO A 585 30.17 -3.96 -31.76
C PRO A 585 31.17 -4.83 -30.97
N TRP A 586 30.99 -4.94 -29.65
CA TRP A 586 31.95 -5.57 -28.77
C TRP A 586 31.73 -7.08 -28.64
N PHE A 587 32.84 -7.80 -28.45
CA PHE A 587 32.91 -9.25 -28.26
C PHE A 587 33.98 -9.56 -27.20
N GLY A 588 33.78 -10.60 -26.39
CA GLY A 588 34.72 -11.00 -25.34
C GLY A 588 34.39 -10.41 -23.98
N GLU A 589 35.36 -9.76 -23.32
CA GLU A 589 35.21 -9.14 -22.01
C GLU A 589 34.18 -7.99 -22.03
N GLN A 590 33.51 -7.76 -20.90
CA GLN A 590 32.53 -6.68 -20.79
C GLN A 590 33.21 -5.30 -20.92
N PRO A 591 32.53 -4.31 -21.53
CA PRO A 591 33.02 -2.93 -21.58
C PRO A 591 33.32 -2.35 -20.18
N MET A 592 34.39 -1.57 -20.09
CA MET A 592 34.86 -0.98 -18.82
C MET A 592 34.79 0.54 -18.87
N ALA A 593 34.41 1.16 -17.76
CA ALA A 593 34.50 2.61 -17.59
C ALA A 593 35.86 3.00 -17.03
N VAL A 594 36.57 3.90 -17.73
CA VAL A 594 37.88 4.40 -17.30
C VAL A 594 38.15 5.79 -17.88
N GLY A 595 38.63 6.71 -17.05
CA GLY A 595 38.99 8.07 -17.50
C GLY A 595 37.86 8.84 -18.19
N GLY A 596 36.60 8.59 -17.80
CA GLY A 596 35.41 9.20 -18.42
C GLY A 596 35.03 8.63 -19.79
N LEU A 597 35.74 7.61 -20.26
CA LEU A 597 35.41 6.87 -21.48
C LEU A 597 34.89 5.48 -21.11
N ILE A 598 34.20 4.84 -22.07
CA ILE A 598 33.94 3.41 -22.03
C ILE A 598 34.85 2.76 -23.06
N VAL A 599 35.55 1.70 -22.64
CA VAL A 599 36.49 0.96 -23.46
C VAL A 599 35.97 -0.45 -23.66
N TRP A 600 35.93 -0.89 -24.92
CA TRP A 600 35.53 -2.26 -25.29
C TRP A 600 36.40 -2.80 -26.40
N THR A 601 36.26 -4.11 -26.67
CA THR A 601 36.98 -4.84 -27.71
C THR A 601 36.08 -5.11 -28.91
N GLU A 602 36.39 -4.51 -30.06
CA GLU A 602 35.72 -4.79 -31.34
C GLU A 602 36.44 -5.93 -32.07
N ARG A 603 35.69 -6.75 -32.83
CA ARG A 603 36.27 -7.83 -33.63
C ARG A 603 36.82 -7.32 -34.96
N ASP A 604 38.04 -7.71 -35.31
CA ASP A 604 38.62 -7.45 -36.62
C ASP A 604 38.13 -8.50 -37.64
N GLY A 605 37.18 -8.13 -38.52
CA GLY A 605 36.81 -8.93 -39.70
C GLY A 605 35.60 -9.87 -39.56
N ARG A 606 35.22 -10.54 -40.66
CA ARG A 606 33.98 -11.37 -40.79
C ARG A 606 34.15 -12.87 -40.51
N ALA A 607 35.37 -13.39 -40.37
CA ALA A 607 35.62 -14.83 -40.26
C ALA A 607 35.70 -15.29 -38.79
N GLU A 608 35.02 -16.39 -38.45
CA GLU A 608 34.96 -16.97 -37.10
C GLU A 608 36.34 -17.41 -36.56
N SER A 609 37.32 -17.67 -37.43
CA SER A 609 38.61 -18.28 -37.09
C SER A 609 39.73 -17.31 -36.71
N GLU A 610 39.57 -15.99 -36.91
CA GLU A 610 40.55 -14.98 -36.47
C GLU A 610 39.96 -14.21 -35.28
N MET A 611 40.17 -14.70 -34.05
CA MET A 611 39.88 -13.92 -32.85
C MET A 611 40.97 -12.85 -32.66
N ARG A 612 40.85 -11.75 -33.42
CA ARG A 612 41.66 -10.53 -33.25
C ARG A 612 40.76 -9.40 -32.81
N GLY A 613 41.19 -8.65 -31.80
CA GLY A 613 40.44 -7.54 -31.22
C GLY A 613 41.11 -6.20 -31.47
N THR A 614 40.32 -5.14 -31.64
CA THR A 614 40.74 -3.74 -31.55
C THR A 614 40.11 -3.16 -30.29
N LEU A 615 40.92 -2.61 -29.37
CA LEU A 615 40.39 -1.85 -28.25
C LEU A 615 39.92 -0.48 -28.75
N VAL A 616 38.74 -0.06 -28.32
CA VAL A 616 38.12 1.18 -28.74
C VAL A 616 37.69 1.97 -27.52
N GLY A 617 38.21 3.18 -27.39
CA GLY A 617 37.77 4.14 -26.38
C GLY A 617 36.67 5.04 -26.93
N VAL A 618 35.51 5.03 -26.29
CA VAL A 618 34.31 5.72 -26.74
C VAL A 618 33.81 6.71 -25.70
N GLU A 619 33.41 7.89 -26.17
CA GLU A 619 32.70 8.86 -25.36
C GLU A 619 31.26 8.38 -25.15
N PRO A 620 30.87 8.03 -23.91
CA PRO A 620 29.65 7.29 -23.64
C PRO A 620 28.39 8.07 -24.02
N ARG A 621 28.42 9.40 -23.86
CA ARG A 621 27.26 10.26 -24.09
C ARG A 621 26.89 10.40 -25.57
N THR A 622 27.86 10.37 -26.46
CA THR A 622 27.66 10.57 -27.91
C THR A 622 27.86 9.30 -28.74
N GLY A 623 28.54 8.29 -28.18
CA GLY A 623 28.95 7.09 -28.91
C GLY A 623 30.13 7.35 -29.86
N THR A 624 30.80 8.51 -29.76
CA THR A 624 31.92 8.84 -30.65
C THR A 624 33.20 8.14 -30.21
N VAL A 625 33.85 7.49 -31.17
CA VAL A 625 35.15 6.85 -30.95
C VAL A 625 36.23 7.92 -30.83
N LYS A 626 36.94 7.94 -29.70
CA LYS A 626 38.06 8.84 -29.45
C LYS A 626 39.37 8.28 -29.95
N TRP A 627 39.59 6.98 -29.76
CA TRP A 627 40.81 6.29 -30.19
C TRP A 627 40.54 4.81 -30.45
N ARG A 628 41.44 4.19 -31.23
CA ARG A 628 41.50 2.75 -31.47
C ARG A 628 42.92 2.27 -31.24
N TRP A 629 43.07 1.14 -30.58
CA TRP A 629 44.35 0.49 -30.35
C TRP A 629 44.25 -0.96 -30.83
N GLN A 630 45.02 -1.29 -31.85
CA GLN A 630 44.97 -2.61 -32.48
C GLN A 630 45.85 -3.59 -31.71
N VAL A 631 45.28 -4.73 -31.32
CA VAL A 631 46.05 -5.80 -30.67
C VAL A 631 47.07 -6.34 -31.68
N PRO A 632 48.37 -6.41 -31.32
CA PRO A 632 49.41 -6.90 -32.22
C PRO A 632 49.12 -8.32 -32.75
N SER A 633 49.31 -8.51 -34.06
CA SER A 633 48.99 -9.77 -34.74
C SER A 633 49.87 -10.96 -34.34
N ASN A 634 50.97 -10.69 -33.64
CA ASN A 634 51.90 -11.67 -33.11
C ASN A 634 51.58 -12.09 -31.67
N TRP A 635 50.39 -11.75 -31.14
CA TRP A 635 49.89 -12.21 -29.84
C TRP A 635 48.89 -13.37 -29.99
N ALA A 636 48.78 -14.25 -28.99
CA ALA A 636 48.02 -15.51 -29.14
C ALA A 636 47.37 -16.10 -27.89
N CYS A 637 47.57 -15.54 -26.68
CA CYS A 637 47.04 -16.13 -25.46
C CYS A 637 45.65 -15.59 -25.07
N GLY A 638 45.12 -14.63 -25.83
CA GLY A 638 43.90 -13.92 -25.49
C GLY A 638 44.22 -12.73 -24.61
N THR A 639 43.96 -11.53 -25.14
CA THR A 639 44.26 -10.29 -24.45
C THR A 639 43.26 -10.08 -23.31
N SER A 640 43.74 -10.06 -22.08
CA SER A 640 42.94 -9.62 -20.92
C SER A 640 43.24 -8.15 -20.63
N VAL A 641 42.20 -7.40 -20.25
CA VAL A 641 42.30 -5.96 -20.00
C VAL A 641 41.81 -5.64 -18.59
N THR A 642 42.56 -4.83 -17.86
CA THR A 642 42.21 -4.41 -16.49
C THR A 642 42.41 -2.91 -16.32
N VAL A 643 41.53 -2.26 -15.57
CA VAL A 643 41.63 -0.83 -15.25
C VAL A 643 42.59 -0.62 -14.08
N ALA A 644 43.49 0.36 -14.23
CA ALA A 644 44.48 0.75 -13.22
C ALA A 644 44.50 2.29 -13.10
N GLY A 645 43.66 2.85 -12.23
CA GLY A 645 43.50 4.30 -12.12
C GLY A 645 42.98 4.91 -13.44
N ASP A 646 43.78 5.76 -14.06
CA ASP A 646 43.50 6.39 -15.37
C ASP A 646 44.12 5.61 -16.55
N LYS A 647 44.57 4.38 -16.32
CA LYS A 647 45.26 3.53 -17.30
C LYS A 647 44.54 2.21 -17.54
N LEU A 648 44.85 1.60 -18.67
CA LEU A 648 44.49 0.22 -19.01
C LEU A 648 45.74 -0.62 -19.00
N VAL A 649 45.68 -1.78 -18.37
CA VAL A 649 46.75 -2.78 -18.36
C VAL A 649 46.29 -3.98 -19.18
N LEU A 650 47.01 -4.26 -20.26
CA LEU A 650 46.74 -5.36 -21.16
C LEU A 650 47.76 -6.46 -20.93
N LEU A 651 47.28 -7.70 -20.90
CA LEU A 651 48.07 -8.90 -20.67
C LEU A 651 47.82 -9.89 -21.80
N ASP A 652 48.87 -10.31 -22.48
CA ASP A 652 48.82 -11.35 -23.51
C ASP A 652 50.17 -12.07 -23.60
N CYS A 653 50.37 -12.97 -24.56
CA CYS A 653 51.65 -13.63 -24.83
C CYS A 653 52.03 -13.53 -26.31
N PRO A 654 53.33 -13.55 -26.64
CA PRO A 654 53.78 -13.67 -28.03
C PRO A 654 53.50 -15.08 -28.59
N VAL A 655 53.06 -15.17 -29.85
CA VAL A 655 52.84 -16.44 -30.58
C VAL A 655 54.05 -17.38 -30.46
N ALA A 656 55.27 -16.83 -30.58
CA ALA A 656 56.51 -17.61 -30.54
C ALA A 656 56.77 -18.26 -29.17
N ALA A 657 56.25 -17.69 -28.08
CA ALA A 657 56.51 -18.14 -26.72
C ALA A 657 55.52 -19.19 -26.21
N LYS A 658 54.44 -19.49 -26.96
CA LYS A 658 53.43 -20.51 -26.60
C LYS A 658 53.02 -20.47 -25.12
N ASP A 659 52.61 -19.31 -24.62
CA ASP A 659 52.22 -19.02 -23.23
C ASP A 659 53.34 -18.86 -22.17
N THR A 660 54.58 -19.21 -22.48
CA THR A 660 55.69 -19.18 -21.49
C THR A 660 56.20 -17.77 -21.13
N GLN A 661 55.74 -16.76 -21.86
CA GLN A 661 56.04 -15.35 -21.63
C GLN A 661 54.77 -14.53 -21.66
N THR A 662 54.71 -13.49 -20.84
CA THR A 662 53.59 -12.53 -20.80
C THR A 662 54.08 -11.15 -21.22
N VAL A 663 53.38 -10.53 -22.15
CA VAL A 663 53.53 -9.12 -22.53
C VAL A 663 52.53 -8.31 -21.71
N VAL A 664 53.05 -7.33 -21.00
CA VAL A 664 52.28 -6.33 -20.27
C VAL A 664 52.38 -5.02 -21.03
N THR A 665 51.25 -4.49 -21.49
CA THR A 665 51.17 -3.19 -22.15
C THR A 665 50.27 -2.27 -21.36
N VAL A 666 50.76 -1.09 -21.01
CA VAL A 666 49.98 -0.08 -20.28
C VAL A 666 49.62 1.05 -21.21
N LEU A 667 48.32 1.32 -21.35
CA LEU A 667 47.79 2.42 -22.15
C LEU A 667 47.23 3.52 -21.25
N LYS A 668 47.36 4.77 -21.67
CA LYS A 668 46.65 5.89 -21.05
C LYS A 668 45.19 5.87 -21.55
N ALA A 669 44.22 5.71 -20.65
CA ALA A 669 42.83 5.48 -21.03
C ALA A 669 42.22 6.64 -21.86
N GLU A 670 42.59 7.88 -21.56
CA GLU A 670 42.10 9.07 -22.27
C GLU A 670 42.49 9.09 -23.75
N THR A 671 43.67 8.55 -24.10
CA THR A 671 44.28 8.73 -25.43
C THR A 671 44.52 7.43 -26.20
N GLY A 672 44.50 6.28 -25.52
CA GLY A 672 44.93 4.99 -26.08
C GLY A 672 46.45 4.89 -26.32
N GLY A 673 47.22 5.91 -25.91
CA GLY A 673 48.68 5.92 -26.09
C GLY A 673 49.39 4.94 -25.15
N VAL A 674 50.39 4.23 -25.67
CA VAL A 674 51.22 3.31 -24.87
C VAL A 674 52.11 4.13 -23.93
N VAL A 675 51.95 3.90 -22.62
CA VAL A 675 52.80 4.47 -21.58
C VAL A 675 54.09 3.67 -21.49
N TRP A 676 53.97 2.34 -21.35
CA TRP A 676 55.09 1.42 -21.41
C TRP A 676 54.63 0.02 -21.81
N GLN A 677 55.57 -0.80 -22.28
CA GLN A 677 55.36 -2.20 -22.59
C GLN A 677 56.58 -3.02 -22.16
N ARG A 678 56.35 -4.18 -21.53
CA ARG A 678 57.38 -5.10 -21.07
C ARG A 678 56.97 -6.54 -21.35
N THR A 679 57.95 -7.38 -21.63
CA THR A 679 57.76 -8.84 -21.74
C THR A 679 58.48 -9.50 -20.59
N ALA A 680 57.79 -10.39 -19.88
CA ALA A 680 58.31 -11.12 -18.74
C ALA A 680 58.23 -12.64 -18.98
N PRO A 681 59.16 -13.45 -18.43
CA PRO A 681 59.16 -14.91 -18.53
C PRO A 681 58.14 -15.54 -17.56
N VAL A 682 56.90 -15.04 -17.57
CA VAL A 682 55.80 -15.49 -16.73
C VAL A 682 54.73 -16.11 -17.61
N LYS A 683 54.14 -17.21 -17.14
CA LYS A 683 53.10 -17.90 -17.89
C LYS A 683 51.84 -17.03 -18.01
N ALA A 684 51.35 -16.84 -19.23
CA ALA A 684 50.12 -16.10 -19.47
C ALA A 684 48.89 -16.84 -18.89
N GLY A 685 47.86 -16.08 -18.49
CA GLY A 685 46.63 -16.62 -17.90
C GLY A 685 46.73 -16.97 -16.41
N GLN A 686 47.84 -16.66 -15.74
CA GLN A 686 47.91 -16.68 -14.29
C GLN A 686 47.06 -15.55 -13.67
N ARG A 687 46.66 -15.73 -12.40
CA ARG A 687 45.94 -14.68 -11.67
C ARG A 687 46.85 -13.49 -11.41
N VAL A 688 46.33 -12.30 -11.64
CA VAL A 688 47.08 -11.04 -11.58
C VAL A 688 46.42 -10.08 -10.60
N ALA A 689 47.25 -9.31 -9.90
CA ALA A 689 46.83 -8.11 -9.18
C ALA A 689 47.46 -6.90 -9.85
N VAL A 690 46.64 -5.90 -10.16
CA VAL A 690 47.06 -4.68 -10.83
C VAL A 690 46.85 -3.50 -9.88
N THR A 691 47.94 -2.85 -9.51
CA THR A 691 47.92 -1.66 -8.65
C THR A 691 47.48 -0.42 -9.44
N THR A 692 47.01 0.63 -8.75
CA THR A 692 46.53 1.86 -9.41
C THR A 692 47.61 2.61 -10.20
N ASP A 693 48.89 2.42 -9.86
CA ASP A 693 50.03 2.94 -10.64
C ASP A 693 50.47 1.99 -11.78
N ALA A 694 49.65 0.97 -12.09
CA ALA A 694 49.79 0.00 -13.17
C ALA A 694 50.92 -1.02 -13.01
N ARG A 695 51.35 -1.34 -11.78
CA ARG A 695 52.26 -2.48 -11.56
C ARG A 695 51.47 -3.77 -11.48
N VAL A 696 51.97 -4.79 -12.16
CA VAL A 696 51.35 -6.11 -12.26
C VAL A 696 52.10 -7.06 -11.36
N ALA A 697 51.38 -7.74 -10.48
CA ALA A 697 51.92 -8.75 -9.58
C ALA A 697 51.21 -10.08 -9.79
N MET A 698 51.97 -11.17 -9.91
CA MET A 698 51.45 -12.52 -10.12
C MET A 698 52.10 -13.48 -9.14
N VAL A 699 51.32 -14.41 -8.61
CA VAL A 699 51.84 -15.52 -7.79
C VAL A 699 51.67 -16.80 -8.61
N PRO A 700 52.76 -17.46 -9.03
CA PRO A 700 52.68 -18.70 -9.78
C PRO A 700 52.09 -19.82 -8.92
N ASP A 701 51.27 -20.69 -9.53
CA ASP A 701 50.59 -21.81 -8.86
C ASP A 701 51.54 -22.91 -8.32
N LEU A 702 52.81 -22.88 -8.72
CA LEU A 702 53.82 -23.85 -8.30
C LEU A 702 54.52 -23.37 -7.02
N GLU A 703 54.29 -24.09 -5.91
CA GLU A 703 55.08 -23.94 -4.69
C GLU A 703 56.55 -24.24 -5.01
N ALA A 704 57.41 -23.22 -4.97
CA ALA A 704 58.83 -23.47 -4.75
C ALA A 704 58.98 -24.09 -3.35
N LYS A 705 59.89 -25.06 -3.20
CA LYS A 705 59.91 -26.06 -2.12
C LYS A 705 59.77 -25.54 -0.67
N ASP A 706 59.90 -24.24 -0.39
CA ASP A 706 59.75 -23.65 0.96
C ASP A 706 59.15 -22.22 1.03
N HIS A 707 58.77 -21.55 -0.08
CA HIS A 707 58.20 -20.19 -0.08
C HIS A 707 57.52 -19.82 -1.41
N CYS A 708 56.52 -18.94 -1.37
CA CYS A 708 55.90 -18.40 -2.59
C CYS A 708 56.82 -17.37 -3.26
N LEU A 709 56.82 -17.33 -4.59
CA LEU A 709 57.44 -16.26 -5.36
C LEU A 709 56.37 -15.29 -5.84
N LEU A 710 56.72 -14.01 -5.94
CA LEU A 710 55.90 -12.97 -6.55
C LEU A 710 56.63 -12.45 -7.78
N ASP A 711 56.03 -12.66 -8.94
CA ASP A 711 56.45 -12.08 -10.20
C ASP A 711 55.91 -10.64 -10.28
N VAL A 712 56.80 -9.65 -10.34
CA VAL A 712 56.44 -8.23 -10.43
C VAL A 712 56.90 -7.67 -11.77
N ILE A 713 55.97 -7.06 -12.49
CA ILE A 713 56.20 -6.41 -13.79
C ILE A 713 55.73 -4.96 -13.70
N ASP A 714 56.67 -4.04 -13.91
CA ASP A 714 56.40 -2.60 -13.95
C ASP A 714 57.25 -1.91 -15.03
N GLU A 715 57.23 -0.58 -15.05
CA GLU A 715 57.99 0.22 -16.02
C GLU A 715 59.51 -0.06 -15.94
N ALA A 716 60.05 -0.38 -14.75
CA ALA A 716 61.47 -0.69 -14.59
C ALA A 716 61.83 -2.08 -15.13
N GLY A 717 60.86 -2.99 -15.20
CA GLY A 717 61.00 -4.30 -15.84
C GLY A 717 60.39 -5.43 -15.02
N TYR A 718 60.91 -6.63 -15.22
CA TYR A 718 60.50 -7.83 -14.50
C TYR A 718 61.47 -8.14 -13.35
N ARG A 719 60.93 -8.49 -12.18
CA ARG A 719 61.69 -9.04 -11.06
C ARG A 719 60.87 -10.09 -10.31
N GLN A 720 61.57 -11.05 -9.70
CA GLN A 720 60.99 -11.99 -8.75
C GLN A 720 61.33 -11.61 -7.33
N VAL A 721 60.34 -11.75 -6.47
CA VAL A 721 60.43 -11.40 -5.06
C VAL A 721 59.96 -12.60 -4.24
N ALA A 722 60.77 -13.06 -3.28
CA ALA A 722 60.34 -14.10 -2.37
C ALA A 722 59.34 -13.52 -1.37
N LEU A 723 58.18 -14.18 -1.22
CA LEU A 723 57.17 -13.81 -0.24
C LEU A 723 57.47 -14.45 1.11
N PRO A 724 56.96 -13.86 2.22
CA PRO A 724 57.04 -14.48 3.53
C PRO A 724 56.44 -15.89 3.53
N ALA A 725 57.05 -16.82 4.29
CA ALA A 725 56.62 -18.22 4.37
C ALA A 725 55.18 -18.42 4.88
N GLU A 726 54.58 -17.40 5.49
CA GLU A 726 53.23 -17.40 6.03
C GLU A 726 52.15 -17.16 4.97
N VAL A 727 52.54 -16.71 3.77
CA VAL A 727 51.62 -16.44 2.65
C VAL A 727 51.15 -17.75 2.03
N ILE A 728 49.85 -17.85 1.78
CA ILE A 728 49.26 -18.98 1.07
C ILE A 728 49.36 -18.72 -0.44
N CYS A 729 50.23 -19.43 -1.17
CA CYS A 729 50.45 -19.17 -2.60
C CYS A 729 49.16 -19.29 -3.42
N ARG A 730 48.35 -20.33 -3.15
CA ARG A 730 47.03 -20.53 -3.80
C ARG A 730 46.03 -19.41 -3.52
N GLY A 731 46.21 -18.68 -2.42
CA GLY A 731 45.39 -17.52 -2.07
C GLY A 731 45.54 -16.38 -3.08
N GLY A 732 46.73 -16.27 -3.69
CA GLY A 732 47.09 -15.18 -4.59
C GLY A 732 47.33 -13.86 -3.86
N VAL A 733 47.40 -12.78 -4.62
CA VAL A 733 47.48 -11.40 -4.12
C VAL A 733 46.33 -10.58 -4.68
N GLN A 734 45.89 -9.57 -3.93
CA GLN A 734 44.88 -8.60 -4.34
C GLN A 734 45.45 -7.19 -4.25
N ALA A 735 45.24 -6.37 -5.28
CA ALA A 735 45.60 -4.96 -5.23
C ALA A 735 44.46 -4.15 -4.63
N VAL A 736 44.80 -3.30 -3.66
CA VAL A 736 43.89 -2.34 -3.04
C VAL A 736 44.58 -0.97 -3.13
N GLY A 737 44.21 -0.20 -4.14
CA GLY A 737 44.97 0.99 -4.53
C GLY A 737 46.40 0.64 -4.97
N ASN A 738 47.39 1.17 -4.24
CA ASN A 738 48.82 0.89 -4.45
C ASN A 738 49.42 -0.09 -3.43
N GLN A 739 48.57 -0.72 -2.60
CA GLN A 739 48.96 -1.78 -1.68
C GLN A 739 48.62 -3.14 -2.28
N LEU A 740 49.49 -4.12 -2.03
CA LEU A 740 49.24 -5.51 -2.38
C LEU A 740 49.02 -6.32 -1.11
N LEU A 741 47.84 -6.94 -1.04
CA LEU A 741 47.43 -7.77 0.07
C LEU A 741 47.61 -9.25 -0.28
N ALA A 742 47.97 -10.04 0.73
CA ALA A 742 48.03 -11.49 0.64
C ALA A 742 47.34 -12.13 1.84
N ALA A 743 46.82 -13.35 1.63
CA ALA A 743 46.21 -14.13 2.69
C ALA A 743 47.24 -15.04 3.38
N THR A 744 47.12 -15.15 4.70
CA THR A 744 47.76 -16.20 5.50
C THR A 744 46.69 -17.17 6.02
N HIS A 745 47.09 -18.22 6.75
CA HIS A 745 46.13 -19.13 7.38
C HIS A 745 45.24 -18.49 8.45
N LYS A 746 45.59 -17.31 8.97
CA LYS A 746 44.91 -16.70 10.12
C LYS A 746 44.63 -15.20 9.98
N ALA A 747 45.27 -14.51 9.03
CA ALA A 747 45.29 -13.06 8.94
C ALA A 747 45.48 -12.59 7.50
N VAL A 748 45.29 -11.29 7.30
CA VAL A 748 45.61 -10.59 6.05
C VAL A 748 46.90 -9.80 6.28
N LEU A 749 47.80 -9.80 5.31
CA LEU A 749 48.99 -8.99 5.37
C LEU A 749 49.10 -8.07 4.15
N ALA A 750 49.70 -6.92 4.36
CA ALA A 750 50.15 -6.07 3.26
C ALA A 750 51.62 -6.33 3.00
N LEU A 751 51.95 -6.53 1.73
CA LEU A 751 53.32 -6.68 1.27
C LEU A 751 54.02 -5.32 1.33
N ARG A 752 55.27 -5.32 1.83
CA ARG A 752 56.13 -4.14 1.75
C ARG A 752 56.67 -4.00 0.36
#